data_AF-A0A2N5C4K4-F1
#
_entry.id   AF-A0A2N5C4K4-F1
#
_cell.length_a   1.000
_cell.length_b   1.000
_cell.length_c   1.000
_cell.angle_alpha   90.00
_cell.angle_beta   90.00
_cell.angle_gamma   90.00
#
_symmetry.space_group_name_H-M   'P 1'
#
loop_
_entity.id
_entity.type
_entity.pdbx_description
1 polymer ?
#
loop_
_entity_poly.entity_id
_entity_poly.type
_entity_poly.pdbx_seq_one_letter_code
_entity_poly.pdbx_strand_id
1 'polypeptide(L)'
;MLLLATAAMTACGGGDDGNTASGGTNTDATPAEVKPLAGGSLYVGSVSFGDTVSVQLDQPAAGQITLRFLDSRFGLAGALVGQYTQNGDTYRVSKLTASGADVPAALAAAASSITFSFTLDDGLLSGALGQVPNVKTGNGLLQGYISAANKGAQLKDIAGTYSYLRQAGDTAAAGQLAIQADGSVRVCASQGYSANCTGGQTGTLSADADQARYPGAFALTIAGSKVGRVFVGKQQGSTALFVDETGASASAATGNWVVRAATSLAANAVDGDWICAEPELDDANATTGRTRRNIISVGGNVLAADNIPSDVPLIYNGFASGAAFGLISGTWQEPVASQMQTASLAWLPVSTKLAYQLRQVPGTQRVLPAVCTPLPAPTPISTYLQATAQQNILVTMADLRPTQPAIGRDQIYYKLGRYAVDSVKNFDDACENNGQNKTAKDGIKTDSRIDNLNSFTCTKTVGEKPEDMKTLVVGPYGEPYLTDGHHAFTTVWEAPTGGPQAKMWIRVQDNLSNLNRAQFFRTMRARKLVWLKDGDNRPAYPADLPRQLGLANGLGNDPYRSLVYFTRDIGYSQPTGATEFTEFYWGDWLRKVVDLKQVNLNDTTAYLAAVRKAAEAMVALSPDTIVSADKTAATLGRLSTFNETEFTALSQPVSSSKPGKLPYAVDYRSKLTP
;
A
#
# COMPACT_ATOMS: atom_id res chain seq x y z
N MET A 1 -35.54 -12.40 23.37
CA MET A 1 -36.46 -11.92 24.43
C MET A 1 -36.37 -10.40 24.46
N LEU A 2 -37.54 -9.76 24.42
CA LEU A 2 -37.79 -8.32 24.39
C LEU A 2 -37.01 -7.54 25.46
N LEU A 3 -36.64 -6.29 25.16
CA LEU A 3 -37.29 -5.12 25.79
C LEU A 3 -37.03 -3.85 24.95
N LEU A 4 -38.10 -3.34 24.33
CA LEU A 4 -38.18 -1.98 23.78
C LEU A 4 -38.46 -1.01 24.92
N ALA A 5 -37.79 0.14 24.93
CA ALA A 5 -38.16 1.29 25.74
C ALA A 5 -38.67 2.41 24.82
N THR A 6 -39.99 2.53 24.73
CA THR A 6 -40.72 3.65 24.13
C THR A 6 -40.88 4.75 25.18
N ALA A 7 -40.33 5.94 24.92
CA ALA A 7 -40.66 7.15 25.66
C ALA A 7 -41.78 7.90 24.93
N ALA A 8 -42.97 7.88 25.53
CA ALA A 8 -44.09 8.74 25.15
C ALA A 8 -43.90 10.11 25.80
N MET A 9 -43.96 11.19 25.01
CA MET A 9 -44.11 12.55 25.53
C MET A 9 -45.57 12.97 25.39
N THR A 10 -46.18 13.22 26.54
CA THR A 10 -47.54 13.72 26.73
C THR A 10 -47.65 15.17 26.32
N ALA A 11 -48.76 15.47 25.63
CA ALA A 11 -49.19 16.82 25.30
C ALA A 11 -49.79 17.54 26.52
N CYS A 12 -49.53 18.84 26.62
CA CYS A 12 -50.39 19.80 27.31
C CYS A 12 -50.67 20.96 26.35
N GLY A 13 -51.95 21.29 26.18
CA GLY A 13 -52.44 22.28 25.23
C GLY A 13 -52.72 23.67 25.81
N GLY A 14 -53.22 24.53 24.93
CA GLY A 14 -53.72 25.89 25.15
C GLY A 14 -52.95 26.89 24.29
N GLY A 15 -53.53 27.74 23.44
CA GLY A 15 -54.91 28.03 23.03
C GLY A 15 -54.83 29.21 22.05
N ASP A 16 -55.73 29.19 21.07
CA ASP A 16 -56.11 30.20 20.05
C ASP A 16 -55.28 31.48 19.84
N ASP A 17 -54.92 31.72 18.56
CA ASP A 17 -55.45 32.88 17.84
C ASP A 17 -55.38 32.65 16.32
N GLY A 18 -56.53 32.86 15.67
CA GLY A 18 -56.73 32.56 14.26
C GLY A 18 -55.99 33.52 13.34
N ASN A 19 -55.48 32.99 12.22
CA ASN A 19 -55.47 33.76 10.99
C ASN A 19 -55.66 32.88 9.76
N THR A 20 -56.50 33.41 8.90
CA THR A 20 -57.09 32.88 7.67
C THR A 20 -56.17 32.07 6.76
N ALA A 21 -56.67 30.92 6.34
CA ALA A 21 -56.13 30.12 5.26
C ALA A 21 -56.32 30.84 3.92
N SER A 22 -55.20 31.16 3.26
CA SER A 22 -55.15 31.44 1.83
C SER A 22 -54.48 30.25 1.17
N GLY A 23 -55.27 29.50 0.40
CA GLY A 23 -54.79 28.43 -0.47
C GLY A 23 -53.92 29.02 -1.58
N GLY A 24 -52.61 28.89 -1.41
CA GLY A 24 -51.61 29.13 -2.46
C GLY A 24 -51.35 27.82 -3.21
N THR A 25 -51.84 27.77 -4.44
CA THR A 25 -51.53 26.80 -5.49
C THR A 25 -50.05 26.46 -5.59
N ASN A 26 -49.76 25.16 -5.84
CA ASN A 26 -48.48 24.63 -6.33
C ASN A 26 -47.76 25.64 -7.23
N THR A 27 -46.73 26.28 -6.71
CA THR A 27 -45.71 26.89 -7.55
C THR A 27 -44.86 25.75 -8.09
N ASP A 28 -44.88 25.56 -9.41
CA ASP A 28 -43.84 24.86 -10.13
C ASP A 28 -42.48 25.39 -9.65
N ALA A 29 -41.85 24.66 -8.73
CA ALA A 29 -40.54 25.01 -8.22
C ALA A 29 -39.56 24.78 -9.38
N THR A 30 -39.11 25.87 -9.99
CA THR A 30 -38.10 25.81 -11.05
C THR A 30 -36.90 25.02 -10.51
N PRO A 31 -36.46 23.93 -11.19
CA PRO A 31 -35.34 23.12 -10.71
C PRO A 31 -34.11 23.99 -10.49
N ALA A 32 -33.37 23.73 -9.41
CA ALA A 32 -32.22 24.54 -9.06
C ALA A 32 -31.13 24.47 -10.17
N GLU A 33 -30.87 25.60 -10.82
CA GLU A 33 -29.83 25.71 -11.84
C GLU A 33 -28.45 25.90 -11.20
N VAL A 34 -27.46 25.17 -11.71
CA VAL A 34 -26.05 25.32 -11.32
C VAL A 34 -25.22 25.80 -12.50
N LYS A 35 -23.95 26.14 -12.27
CA LYS A 35 -22.96 26.40 -13.33
C LYS A 35 -22.00 25.21 -13.45
N PRO A 36 -22.29 24.20 -14.29
CA PRO A 36 -21.49 22.99 -14.34
C PRO A 36 -20.04 23.28 -14.74
N LEU A 37 -19.12 22.46 -14.23
CA LEU A 37 -17.76 22.42 -14.76
C LEU A 37 -17.80 22.03 -16.24
N ALA A 38 -17.04 22.73 -17.07
CA ALA A 38 -17.06 22.59 -18.53
C ALA A 38 -16.10 21.52 -19.07
N GLY A 39 -15.32 20.86 -18.22
CA GLY A 39 -14.19 20.02 -18.59
C GLY A 39 -12.84 20.73 -18.40
N GLY A 40 -11.78 20.13 -18.94
CA GLY A 40 -10.41 20.66 -18.87
C GLY A 40 -9.62 20.12 -17.70
N SER A 41 -8.69 20.92 -17.17
CA SER A 41 -7.71 20.48 -16.18
C SER A 41 -8.13 20.67 -14.72
N LEU A 42 -9.24 21.37 -14.46
CA LEU A 42 -9.77 21.59 -13.11
C LEU A 42 -10.73 20.48 -12.72
N TYR A 43 -10.37 19.74 -11.68
CA TYR A 43 -11.21 18.76 -11.02
C TYR A 43 -11.63 19.29 -9.66
N VAL A 44 -12.90 19.11 -9.30
CA VAL A 44 -13.44 19.48 -7.98
C VAL A 44 -14.19 18.29 -7.40
N GLY A 45 -14.03 18.07 -6.09
CA GLY A 45 -14.73 16.99 -5.41
C GLY A 45 -14.36 16.87 -3.94
N SER A 46 -14.45 15.66 -3.43
CA SER A 46 -14.34 15.35 -2.00
C SER A 46 -13.13 14.49 -1.70
N VAL A 47 -12.58 14.66 -0.49
CA VAL A 47 -11.67 13.69 0.15
C VAL A 47 -12.46 12.83 1.12
N SER A 48 -12.10 11.56 1.28
CA SER A 48 -12.87 10.60 2.07
C SER A 48 -12.94 10.86 3.57
N PHE A 49 -12.12 11.76 4.12
CA PHE A 49 -12.26 12.25 5.49
C PHE A 49 -13.18 13.49 5.60
N GLY A 50 -13.78 13.94 4.49
CA GLY A 50 -14.88 14.90 4.43
C GLY A 50 -14.56 16.34 4.12
N ASP A 51 -13.41 16.57 3.48
CA ASP A 51 -13.02 17.88 2.99
C ASP A 51 -13.34 18.03 1.49
N THR A 52 -13.55 19.27 1.06
CA THR A 52 -13.67 19.63 -0.36
C THR A 52 -12.32 20.04 -0.90
N VAL A 53 -11.94 19.51 -2.07
CA VAL A 53 -10.67 19.86 -2.74
C VAL A 53 -10.90 20.21 -4.20
N SER A 54 -9.98 21.02 -4.74
CA SER A 54 -9.77 21.09 -6.17
C SER A 54 -8.36 20.65 -6.55
N VAL A 55 -8.27 20.02 -7.72
CA VAL A 55 -7.04 19.55 -8.32
C VAL A 55 -6.96 20.15 -9.72
N GLN A 56 -5.95 20.97 -9.97
CA GLN A 56 -5.67 21.50 -11.30
C GLN A 56 -4.43 20.84 -11.87
N LEU A 57 -4.58 20.18 -13.02
CA LEU A 57 -3.47 19.60 -13.76
C LEU A 57 -2.83 20.64 -14.68
N ASP A 58 -1.55 20.46 -14.95
CA ASP A 58 -0.73 21.33 -15.81
C ASP A 58 -0.72 22.80 -15.36
N GLN A 59 -0.80 22.99 -14.04
CA GLN A 59 -0.79 24.30 -13.40
C GLN A 59 0.14 24.29 -12.17
N PRO A 60 1.03 25.30 -12.02
CA PRO A 60 1.19 26.49 -12.86
C PRO A 60 1.95 26.25 -14.19
N ALA A 61 2.47 25.04 -14.41
CA ALA A 61 3.13 24.66 -15.66
C ALA A 61 2.79 23.21 -16.05
N ALA A 62 3.03 22.84 -17.30
CA ALA A 62 2.85 21.46 -17.77
C ALA A 62 3.63 20.45 -16.91
N GLY A 63 2.99 19.33 -16.58
CA GLY A 63 3.54 18.32 -15.66
C GLY A 63 3.46 18.68 -14.17
N GLN A 64 2.89 19.84 -13.83
CA GLN A 64 2.63 20.26 -12.45
C GLN A 64 1.18 20.07 -12.05
N ILE A 65 0.96 20.00 -10.75
CA ILE A 65 -0.35 19.85 -10.15
C ILE A 65 -0.52 20.88 -9.03
N THR A 66 -1.67 21.53 -9.00
CA THR A 66 -2.11 22.37 -7.89
C THR A 66 -3.23 21.66 -7.14
N LEU A 67 -2.97 21.24 -5.90
CA LEU A 67 -3.94 20.68 -4.97
C LEU A 67 -4.37 21.77 -3.99
N ARG A 68 -5.66 22.13 -3.97
CA ARG A 68 -6.22 23.15 -3.07
C ARG A 68 -7.26 22.56 -2.13
N PHE A 69 -7.13 22.87 -0.85
CA PHE A 69 -8.17 22.59 0.15
C PHE A 69 -9.16 23.75 0.16
N LEU A 70 -10.40 23.49 -0.26
CA LEU A 70 -11.44 24.52 -0.43
C LEU A 70 -12.28 24.69 0.82
N ASP A 71 -12.58 23.59 1.50
CA ASP A 71 -13.35 23.57 2.74
C ASP A 71 -12.84 22.40 3.58
N SER A 72 -12.31 22.70 4.77
CA SER A 72 -11.66 21.71 5.62
C SER A 72 -12.17 21.72 7.05
N ARG A 73 -12.47 20.54 7.55
CA ARG A 73 -12.81 20.32 8.97
C ARG A 73 -11.56 20.14 9.84
N PHE A 74 -10.40 20.01 9.21
CA PHE A 74 -9.11 19.72 9.83
C PHE A 74 -8.15 20.91 9.80
N GLY A 75 -8.64 22.11 9.46
CA GLY A 75 -7.84 23.33 9.42
C GLY A 75 -6.90 23.42 8.22
N LEU A 76 -7.12 22.61 7.18
CA LEU A 76 -6.38 22.68 5.93
C LEU A 76 -6.89 23.84 5.08
N ALA A 77 -5.98 24.60 4.48
CA ALA A 77 -6.32 25.72 3.61
C ALA A 77 -5.20 25.99 2.60
N GLY A 78 -5.53 26.76 1.57
CA GLY A 78 -4.60 27.17 0.53
C GLY A 78 -4.27 26.06 -0.46
N ALA A 79 -3.23 26.30 -1.26
CA ALA A 79 -2.82 25.42 -2.34
C ALA A 79 -1.38 24.91 -2.17
N LEU A 80 -1.20 23.63 -2.52
CA LEU A 80 0.08 22.98 -2.68
C LEU A 80 0.35 22.76 -4.17
N VAL A 81 1.56 23.06 -4.61
CA VAL A 81 2.02 22.84 -5.98
C VAL A 81 3.08 21.75 -5.98
N GLY A 82 2.97 20.80 -6.88
CA GLY A 82 3.93 19.70 -7.03
C GLY A 82 4.11 19.29 -8.48
N GLN A 83 4.94 18.26 -8.68
CA GLN A 83 5.14 17.62 -9.98
C GLN A 83 4.39 16.30 -9.99
N TYR A 84 3.87 15.89 -11.15
CA TYR A 84 3.36 14.54 -11.31
C TYR A 84 4.09 13.80 -12.44
N THR A 85 4.26 12.49 -12.27
CA THR A 85 4.72 11.59 -13.33
C THR A 85 3.67 10.53 -13.58
N GLN A 86 3.56 10.08 -14.83
CA GLN A 86 2.62 9.05 -15.23
C GLN A 86 3.33 7.72 -15.46
N ASN A 87 2.77 6.64 -14.91
CA ASN A 87 3.19 5.26 -15.16
C ASN A 87 1.93 4.42 -15.46
N GLY A 88 1.75 4.04 -16.73
CA GLY A 88 0.49 3.46 -17.19
C GLY A 88 -0.66 4.45 -17.00
N ASP A 89 -1.74 3.99 -16.35
CA ASP A 89 -2.91 4.82 -16.02
C ASP A 89 -2.76 5.58 -14.69
N THR A 90 -1.69 5.35 -13.93
CA THR A 90 -1.48 5.96 -12.60
C THR A 90 -0.55 7.17 -12.68
N TYR A 91 -1.00 8.28 -12.10
CA TYR A 91 -0.25 9.49 -11.86
C TYR A 91 0.27 9.50 -10.42
N ARG A 92 1.55 9.85 -10.24
CA ARG A 92 2.17 9.96 -8.91
C ARG A 92 2.69 11.38 -8.71
N VAL A 93 2.21 12.02 -7.66
CA VAL A 93 2.62 13.38 -7.28
C VAL A 93 3.85 13.33 -6.38
N SER A 94 4.74 14.29 -6.56
CA SER A 94 5.97 14.46 -5.81
C SER A 94 6.29 15.94 -5.62
N LYS A 95 7.19 16.25 -4.68
CA LYS A 95 7.72 17.61 -4.45
C LYS A 95 6.61 18.66 -4.21
N LEU A 96 5.57 18.29 -3.47
CA LEU A 96 4.53 19.25 -3.06
C LEU A 96 5.14 20.32 -2.15
N THR A 97 4.84 21.58 -2.44
CA THR A 97 5.25 22.75 -1.66
C THR A 97 4.09 23.73 -1.53
N ALA A 98 4.10 24.54 -0.47
CA ALA A 98 3.11 25.60 -0.29
C ALA A 98 3.21 26.66 -1.40
N SER A 99 2.08 27.04 -1.99
CA SER A 99 2.00 28.01 -3.09
C SER A 99 1.63 29.43 -2.65
N GLY A 100 1.41 29.67 -1.36
CA GLY A 100 0.93 30.97 -0.85
C GLY A 100 0.96 31.07 0.67
N ALA A 101 0.76 32.29 1.19
CA ALA A 101 0.75 32.59 2.63
C ALA A 101 -0.56 32.17 3.33
N ASP A 102 -1.59 31.80 2.56
CA ASP A 102 -2.86 31.23 3.04
C ASP A 102 -2.73 29.75 3.46
N VAL A 103 -1.59 29.11 3.17
CA VAL A 103 -1.29 27.73 3.58
C VAL A 103 -0.85 27.71 5.05
N PRO A 104 -1.53 26.96 5.94
CA PRO A 104 -1.14 26.83 7.33
C PRO A 104 0.29 26.30 7.49
N ALA A 105 1.04 26.81 8.48
CA ALA A 105 2.44 26.47 8.68
C ALA A 105 2.69 24.94 8.84
N ALA A 106 1.81 24.25 9.56
CA ALA A 106 1.90 22.79 9.72
C ALA A 106 1.70 22.05 8.39
N LEU A 107 0.79 22.52 7.53
CA LEU A 107 0.60 21.96 6.18
C LEU A 107 1.79 22.25 5.27
N ALA A 108 2.33 23.47 5.31
CA ALA A 108 3.52 23.85 4.55
C ALA A 108 4.74 23.01 4.95
N ALA A 109 4.94 22.77 6.25
CA ALA A 109 6.04 21.95 6.76
C ALA A 109 5.91 20.47 6.36
N ALA A 110 4.69 19.95 6.29
CA ALA A 110 4.42 18.56 5.91
C ALA A 110 4.32 18.34 4.39
N ALA A 111 4.29 19.40 3.57
CA ALA A 111 3.93 19.32 2.15
C ALA A 111 4.76 18.28 1.37
N SER A 112 6.08 18.22 1.60
CA SER A 112 6.96 17.28 0.91
C SER A 112 6.76 15.82 1.31
N SER A 113 6.13 15.56 2.46
CA SER A 113 5.81 14.22 2.96
C SER A 113 4.44 13.72 2.49
N ILE A 114 3.57 14.61 1.99
CA ILE A 114 2.25 14.25 1.48
C ILE A 114 2.40 13.31 0.29
N THR A 115 1.75 12.17 0.38
CA THR A 115 1.67 11.19 -0.71
C THR A 115 0.35 11.38 -1.44
N PHE A 116 0.40 11.50 -2.77
CA PHE A 116 -0.79 11.54 -3.61
C PHE A 116 -0.55 10.79 -4.92
N SER A 117 -1.40 9.82 -5.20
CA SER A 117 -1.43 9.11 -6.49
C SER A 117 -2.85 8.94 -6.96
N PHE A 118 -3.10 9.13 -8.24
CA PHE A 118 -4.45 9.11 -8.80
C PHE A 118 -4.49 8.51 -10.20
N THR A 119 -5.69 8.17 -10.67
CA THR A 119 -5.99 7.80 -12.04
C THR A 119 -6.98 8.80 -12.62
N LEU A 120 -6.97 8.91 -13.95
CA LEU A 120 -7.95 9.68 -14.71
C LEU A 120 -8.81 8.72 -15.54
N ASP A 121 -10.12 8.93 -15.49
CA ASP A 121 -11.09 8.09 -16.19
C ASP A 121 -12.25 8.95 -16.70
N ASP A 122 -12.13 9.39 -17.96
CA ASP A 122 -13.02 10.33 -18.67
C ASP A 122 -13.64 11.41 -17.77
N GLY A 123 -12.79 12.34 -17.33
CA GLY A 123 -13.22 13.47 -16.54
C GLY A 123 -13.46 13.19 -15.05
N LEU A 124 -13.23 11.95 -14.60
CA LEU A 124 -13.11 11.61 -13.20
C LEU A 124 -11.64 11.50 -12.79
N LEU A 125 -11.33 12.04 -11.62
CA LEU A 125 -10.06 11.86 -10.92
C LEU A 125 -10.33 11.08 -9.63
N SER A 126 -9.57 10.00 -9.43
CA SER A 126 -9.70 9.19 -8.21
C SER A 126 -8.34 8.72 -7.74
N GLY A 127 -8.03 8.86 -6.46
CA GLY A 127 -6.68 8.58 -5.98
C GLY A 127 -6.49 8.62 -4.48
N ALA A 128 -5.48 7.90 -4.00
CA ALA A 128 -5.12 7.85 -2.59
C ALA A 128 -4.28 9.06 -2.18
N LEU A 129 -4.65 9.66 -1.04
CA LEU A 129 -3.99 10.80 -0.40
C LEU A 129 -3.60 10.39 1.03
N GLY A 130 -2.35 10.61 1.42
CA GLY A 130 -1.86 10.27 2.75
C GLY A 130 -0.79 11.22 3.24
N GLN A 131 -0.44 11.09 4.52
CA GLN A 131 0.54 11.94 5.24
C GLN A 131 0.11 13.41 5.31
N VAL A 132 -1.21 13.68 5.31
CA VAL A 132 -1.75 15.04 5.43
C VAL A 132 -1.88 15.39 6.92
N PRO A 133 -1.33 16.50 7.42
CA PRO A 133 -1.42 16.82 8.84
C PRO A 133 -2.84 17.22 9.25
N ASN A 134 -3.29 16.82 10.44
CA ASN A 134 -4.47 17.41 11.05
C ASN A 134 -4.10 18.74 11.73
N VAL A 135 -4.21 19.84 11.00
CA VAL A 135 -3.80 21.18 11.45
C VAL A 135 -4.62 21.64 12.67
N LYS A 136 -5.89 21.27 12.74
CA LYS A 136 -6.81 21.68 13.80
C LYS A 136 -6.45 21.07 15.17
N THR A 137 -6.07 19.80 15.20
CA THR A 137 -5.65 19.14 16.44
C THR A 137 -4.16 19.34 16.73
N GLY A 138 -3.37 19.72 15.73
CA GLY A 138 -1.91 19.87 15.81
C GLY A 138 -1.15 18.54 15.87
N ASN A 139 -1.86 17.42 16.07
CA ASN A 139 -1.33 16.07 16.20
C ASN A 139 -2.11 15.10 15.31
N GLY A 140 -1.41 14.14 14.71
CA GLY A 140 -2.00 13.09 13.88
C GLY A 140 -1.92 13.38 12.37
N LEU A 141 -1.99 12.30 11.60
CA LEU A 141 -1.96 12.32 10.14
C LEU A 141 -3.28 11.76 9.61
N LEU A 142 -3.79 12.43 8.59
CA LEU A 142 -4.96 12.04 7.81
C LEU A 142 -4.52 11.25 6.58
N GLN A 143 -5.37 10.30 6.21
CA GLN A 143 -5.27 9.59 4.95
C GLN A 143 -6.67 9.23 4.42
N GLY A 144 -6.76 9.02 3.12
CA GLY A 144 -8.02 8.75 2.46
C GLY A 144 -7.85 8.71 0.94
N TYR A 145 -8.92 8.95 0.22
CA TYR A 145 -8.89 9.09 -1.23
C TYR A 145 -9.68 10.31 -1.68
N ILE A 146 -9.23 10.89 -2.79
CA ILE A 146 -9.90 11.96 -3.52
C ILE A 146 -10.81 11.32 -4.56
N SER A 147 -12.01 11.87 -4.69
CA SER A 147 -12.91 11.59 -5.81
C SER A 147 -13.43 12.92 -6.33
N ALA A 148 -13.08 13.25 -7.58
CA ALA A 148 -13.35 14.56 -8.16
C ALA A 148 -13.72 14.45 -9.64
N ALA A 149 -14.43 15.45 -10.15
CA ALA A 149 -14.84 15.51 -11.55
C ALA A 149 -14.46 16.85 -12.17
N ASN A 150 -14.26 16.87 -13.48
CA ASN A 150 -14.04 18.10 -14.26
C ASN A 150 -15.22 18.47 -15.17
N LYS A 151 -16.25 17.63 -15.31
CA LYS A 151 -17.45 17.88 -16.13
C LYS A 151 -18.70 17.70 -15.29
N GLY A 152 -19.44 18.78 -15.05
CA GLY A 152 -20.69 18.75 -14.28
C GLY A 152 -21.93 18.48 -15.12
N ALA A 153 -23.11 18.53 -14.49
CA ALA A 153 -24.40 18.50 -15.19
C ALA A 153 -25.47 19.28 -14.41
N GLN A 154 -26.61 19.55 -15.06
CA GLN A 154 -27.77 20.15 -14.39
C GLN A 154 -28.57 19.10 -13.63
N LEU A 155 -29.46 19.55 -12.72
CA LEU A 155 -30.30 18.66 -11.90
C LEU A 155 -31.14 17.69 -12.74
N LYS A 156 -31.74 18.19 -13.82
CA LYS A 156 -32.53 17.38 -14.75
C LYS A 156 -31.74 16.24 -15.42
N ASP A 157 -30.42 16.36 -15.51
CA ASP A 157 -29.53 15.41 -16.19
C ASP A 157 -28.97 14.34 -15.24
N ILE A 158 -29.35 14.39 -13.95
CA ILE A 158 -28.92 13.47 -12.89
C ILE A 158 -30.10 12.81 -12.16
N ALA A 159 -31.32 12.92 -12.69
CA ALA A 159 -32.44 12.14 -12.19
C ALA A 159 -32.23 10.65 -12.53
N GLY A 160 -32.47 9.77 -11.56
CA GLY A 160 -32.27 8.34 -11.73
C GLY A 160 -32.09 7.57 -10.43
N THR A 161 -31.87 6.27 -10.54
CA THR A 161 -31.51 5.39 -9.42
C THR A 161 -30.00 5.15 -9.42
N TYR A 162 -29.42 5.15 -8.22
CA TYR A 162 -27.99 5.10 -8.00
C TYR A 162 -27.63 4.10 -6.91
N SER A 163 -26.45 3.50 -7.03
CA SER A 163 -25.77 2.78 -5.96
C SER A 163 -24.70 3.66 -5.33
N TYR A 164 -24.53 3.54 -4.01
CA TYR A 164 -23.56 4.37 -3.30
C TYR A 164 -22.72 3.58 -2.31
N LEU A 165 -21.51 4.08 -2.09
CA LEU A 165 -20.69 3.82 -0.91
C LEU A 165 -20.55 5.13 -0.14
N ARG A 166 -20.76 5.08 1.17
CA ARG A 166 -20.65 6.21 2.09
C ARG A 166 -19.64 5.87 3.17
N GLN A 167 -18.71 6.78 3.44
CA GLN A 167 -17.88 6.79 4.62
C GLN A 167 -18.25 8.01 5.48
N ALA A 168 -18.38 7.84 6.79
CA ALA A 168 -18.47 8.93 7.75
C ALA A 168 -17.78 8.54 9.06
N GLY A 169 -16.67 9.21 9.38
CA GLY A 169 -15.78 8.81 10.46
C GLY A 169 -15.29 7.37 10.26
N ASP A 170 -15.39 6.54 11.30
CA ASP A 170 -15.03 5.11 11.23
C ASP A 170 -16.16 4.21 10.71
N THR A 171 -17.34 4.78 10.42
CA THR A 171 -18.49 4.04 9.92
C THR A 171 -18.63 4.17 8.41
N ALA A 172 -19.15 3.13 7.78
CA ALA A 172 -19.48 3.16 6.37
C ALA A 172 -20.80 2.46 6.09
N ALA A 173 -21.45 2.82 4.98
CA ALA A 173 -22.67 2.19 4.52
C ALA A 173 -22.64 2.06 2.99
N ALA A 174 -23.30 1.04 2.47
CA ALA A 174 -23.60 0.91 1.05
C ALA A 174 -25.10 0.73 0.86
N GLY A 175 -25.62 1.04 -0.32
CA GLY A 175 -27.03 0.89 -0.63
C GLY A 175 -27.39 1.55 -1.94
N GLN A 176 -28.67 1.84 -2.12
CA GLN A 176 -29.14 2.57 -3.29
C GLN A 176 -29.95 3.81 -2.90
N LEU A 177 -29.97 4.78 -3.80
CA LEU A 177 -30.78 5.99 -3.66
C LEU A 177 -31.42 6.34 -5.00
N ALA A 178 -32.48 7.14 -4.97
CA ALA A 178 -33.03 7.77 -6.17
C ALA A 178 -33.00 9.28 -6.03
N ILE A 179 -32.73 9.95 -7.14
CA ILE A 179 -32.82 11.39 -7.33
C ILE A 179 -33.92 11.62 -8.36
N GLN A 180 -34.90 12.42 -8.01
CA GLN A 180 -36.00 12.81 -8.89
C GLN A 180 -35.65 14.11 -9.63
N ALA A 181 -36.37 14.40 -10.72
CA ALA A 181 -36.12 15.57 -11.55
C ALA A 181 -36.36 16.92 -10.83
N ASP A 182 -37.18 16.90 -9.77
CA ASP A 182 -37.43 18.05 -8.88
C ASP A 182 -36.36 18.21 -7.79
N GLY A 183 -35.37 17.31 -7.74
CA GLY A 183 -34.31 17.28 -6.72
C GLY A 183 -34.68 16.51 -5.46
N SER A 184 -35.86 15.88 -5.37
CA SER A 184 -36.21 15.00 -4.26
C SER A 184 -35.29 13.78 -4.25
N VAL A 185 -34.75 13.45 -3.07
CA VAL A 185 -33.84 12.32 -2.85
C VAL A 185 -34.48 11.30 -1.91
N ARG A 186 -34.32 10.02 -2.22
CA ARG A 186 -34.68 8.91 -1.32
C ARG A 186 -33.51 7.96 -1.18
N VAL A 187 -32.98 7.81 0.03
CA VAL A 187 -31.85 6.92 0.34
C VAL A 187 -32.34 5.65 1.02
N CYS A 188 -31.89 4.50 0.53
CA CYS A 188 -32.15 3.16 1.07
C CYS A 188 -30.83 2.52 1.49
N ALA A 189 -30.50 2.63 2.78
CA ALA A 189 -29.25 2.12 3.33
C ALA A 189 -29.30 0.60 3.50
N SER A 190 -28.19 -0.07 3.14
CA SER A 190 -28.00 -1.52 3.24
C SER A 190 -29.00 -2.36 2.44
N GLN A 191 -29.62 -1.80 1.41
CA GLN A 191 -30.57 -2.50 0.55
C GLN A 191 -30.73 -1.83 -0.83
N GLY A 192 -31.38 -2.54 -1.74
CA GLY A 192 -31.81 -2.00 -3.02
C GLY A 192 -32.84 -0.88 -2.90
N TYR A 193 -32.94 -0.08 -3.95
CA TYR A 193 -33.89 1.02 -3.99
C TYR A 193 -35.33 0.53 -4.05
N SER A 194 -36.17 1.12 -3.20
CA SER A 194 -37.63 1.07 -3.29
C SER A 194 -38.17 2.36 -2.70
N ALA A 195 -39.28 2.86 -3.25
CA ALA A 195 -39.95 4.04 -2.70
C ALA A 195 -40.31 3.87 -1.21
N ASN A 196 -40.55 2.62 -0.78
CA ASN A 196 -40.95 2.26 0.58
C ASN A 196 -39.87 1.44 1.32
N CYS A 197 -38.59 1.59 0.96
CA CYS A 197 -37.51 0.90 1.66
C CYS A 197 -37.55 1.19 3.17
N THR A 198 -37.47 0.12 3.98
CA THR A 198 -37.46 0.19 5.45
C THR A 198 -36.32 1.07 5.93
N GLY A 199 -36.61 2.00 6.84
CA GLY A 199 -35.61 2.95 7.34
C GLY A 199 -35.11 3.95 6.28
N GLY A 200 -35.75 4.03 5.11
CA GLY A 200 -35.36 4.94 4.05
C GLY A 200 -35.51 6.41 4.44
N GLN A 201 -34.52 7.21 4.07
CA GLN A 201 -34.45 8.63 4.42
C GLN A 201 -34.80 9.49 3.21
N THR A 202 -35.61 10.52 3.42
CA THR A 202 -35.95 11.52 2.41
C THR A 202 -34.98 12.70 2.48
N GLY A 203 -34.67 13.28 1.33
CA GLY A 203 -33.75 14.40 1.21
C GLY A 203 -34.07 15.26 0.01
N THR A 204 -33.26 16.30 -0.19
CA THR A 204 -33.37 17.20 -1.34
C THR A 204 -31.99 17.62 -1.84
N LEU A 205 -31.91 17.87 -3.15
CA LEU A 205 -30.82 18.59 -3.79
C LEU A 205 -31.29 19.99 -4.17
N SER A 206 -30.57 21.01 -3.72
CA SER A 206 -30.69 22.39 -4.20
C SER A 206 -29.37 22.86 -4.75
N ALA A 207 -29.32 23.93 -5.55
CA ALA A 207 -28.05 24.52 -5.97
C ALA A 207 -27.25 24.94 -4.72
N ASP A 208 -25.94 24.68 -4.71
CA ASP A 208 -25.08 25.23 -3.66
C ASP A 208 -25.08 26.76 -3.77
N ALA A 209 -25.20 27.43 -2.63
CA ALA A 209 -25.30 28.89 -2.57
C ALA A 209 -24.03 29.60 -3.08
N ASP A 210 -22.89 28.91 -3.12
CA ASP A 210 -21.60 29.46 -3.53
C ASP A 210 -21.05 28.75 -4.78
N GLN A 211 -21.73 28.97 -5.91
CA GLN A 211 -21.29 28.49 -7.22
C GLN A 211 -19.94 29.07 -7.68
N ALA A 212 -19.44 30.12 -7.03
CA ALA A 212 -18.14 30.70 -7.35
C ALA A 212 -17.00 29.84 -6.80
N ARG A 213 -17.12 29.37 -5.54
CA ARG A 213 -16.15 28.44 -4.93
C ARG A 213 -16.40 26.98 -5.29
N TYR A 214 -17.66 26.61 -5.51
CA TYR A 214 -18.09 25.23 -5.78
C TYR A 214 -18.91 25.16 -7.09
N PRO A 215 -18.29 25.46 -8.24
CA PRO A 215 -19.00 25.47 -9.52
C PRO A 215 -19.64 24.11 -9.82
N GLY A 216 -20.95 24.12 -10.05
CA GLY A 216 -21.70 22.92 -10.44
C GLY A 216 -22.12 22.05 -9.25
N ALA A 217 -21.88 22.48 -8.01
CA ALA A 217 -22.24 21.72 -6.82
C ALA A 217 -23.70 21.92 -6.43
N PHE A 218 -24.31 20.88 -5.88
CA PHE A 218 -25.62 20.92 -5.22
C PHE A 218 -25.44 20.77 -3.71
N ALA A 219 -26.27 21.42 -2.90
CA ALA A 219 -26.39 21.14 -1.48
C ALA A 219 -27.33 19.94 -1.25
N LEU A 220 -26.88 18.93 -0.52
CA LEU A 220 -27.66 17.77 -0.11
C LEU A 220 -28.19 17.94 1.30
N THR A 221 -29.50 17.78 1.46
CA THR A 221 -30.13 17.58 2.76
C THR A 221 -30.73 16.19 2.86
N ILE A 222 -30.65 15.56 4.02
CA ILE A 222 -31.31 14.27 4.33
C ILE A 222 -31.94 14.40 5.71
N ALA A 223 -33.19 13.92 5.84
CA ALA A 223 -33.99 14.01 7.06
C ALA A 223 -34.04 15.44 7.63
N GLY A 224 -34.12 16.44 6.75
CA GLY A 224 -34.16 17.86 7.12
C GLY A 224 -32.82 18.47 7.57
N SER A 225 -31.73 17.70 7.58
CA SER A 225 -30.40 18.18 7.97
C SER A 225 -29.46 18.27 6.78
N LYS A 226 -28.60 19.29 6.75
CA LYS A 226 -27.52 19.39 5.75
C LYS A 226 -26.54 18.23 5.93
N VAL A 227 -26.26 17.53 4.84
CA VAL A 227 -25.22 16.48 4.77
C VAL A 227 -23.92 17.07 4.23
N GLY A 228 -24.02 17.82 3.14
CA GLY A 228 -22.89 18.50 2.50
C GLY A 228 -23.18 18.79 1.02
N ARG A 229 -22.17 18.71 0.15
CA ARG A 229 -22.26 19.09 -1.26
C ARG A 229 -22.11 17.90 -2.19
N VAL A 230 -22.88 17.88 -3.26
CA VAL A 230 -22.80 16.91 -4.35
C VAL A 230 -22.11 17.53 -5.55
N PHE A 231 -20.97 16.98 -5.92
CA PHE A 231 -20.27 17.29 -7.15
C PHE A 231 -20.65 16.26 -8.22
N VAL A 232 -21.09 16.76 -9.38
CA VAL A 232 -21.49 15.92 -10.50
C VAL A 232 -20.31 15.71 -11.44
N GLY A 233 -20.12 14.46 -11.86
CA GLY A 233 -19.20 14.05 -12.91
C GLY A 233 -19.92 13.33 -14.05
N LYS A 234 -19.73 13.76 -15.29
CA LYS A 234 -20.13 13.00 -16.49
C LYS A 234 -18.96 12.14 -16.98
N GLN A 235 -19.20 10.84 -17.11
CA GLN A 235 -18.22 9.85 -17.54
C GLN A 235 -18.85 8.89 -18.57
N GLN A 236 -18.43 8.93 -19.83
CA GLN A 236 -18.84 8.03 -20.92
C GLN A 236 -20.35 7.71 -20.95
N GLY A 237 -21.20 8.75 -20.89
CA GLY A 237 -22.66 8.60 -20.90
C GLY A 237 -23.28 8.19 -19.56
N SER A 238 -22.47 7.92 -18.53
CA SER A 238 -22.88 7.70 -17.14
C SER A 238 -22.67 8.94 -16.27
N THR A 239 -23.33 8.96 -15.12
CA THR A 239 -23.23 10.01 -14.11
C THR A 239 -22.58 9.43 -12.86
N ALA A 240 -21.52 10.08 -12.39
CA ALA A 240 -20.93 9.88 -11.07
C ALA A 240 -21.27 11.08 -10.18
N LEU A 241 -21.58 10.83 -8.91
CA LEU A 241 -21.76 11.89 -7.93
C LEU A 241 -20.81 11.65 -6.76
N PHE A 242 -20.15 12.72 -6.32
CA PHE A 242 -19.27 12.71 -5.16
C PHE A 242 -19.83 13.65 -4.12
N VAL A 243 -20.07 13.13 -2.93
CA VAL A 243 -20.62 13.93 -1.83
C VAL A 243 -19.49 14.24 -0.85
N ASP A 244 -19.22 15.52 -0.59
CA ASP A 244 -18.52 15.87 0.64
C ASP A 244 -19.52 15.76 1.79
N GLU A 245 -19.26 14.91 2.77
CA GLU A 245 -20.09 14.83 3.97
C GLU A 245 -19.39 15.64 5.07
N THR A 246 -19.81 16.89 5.18
CA THR A 246 -19.33 17.83 6.21
C THR A 246 -20.12 17.70 7.51
N GLY A 247 -21.27 17.02 7.46
CA GLY A 247 -22.12 16.70 8.59
C GLY A 247 -23.04 17.85 9.02
N ALA A 248 -24.07 17.53 9.81
CA ALA A 248 -25.10 18.48 10.24
C ALA A 248 -24.62 19.47 11.33
N SER A 249 -23.46 19.23 11.95
CA SER A 249 -22.93 20.03 13.04
C SER A 249 -21.40 19.99 13.08
N ALA A 250 -20.79 20.84 13.92
CA ALA A 250 -19.34 20.86 14.07
C ALA A 250 -18.74 19.58 14.69
N SER A 251 -19.54 18.75 15.35
CA SER A 251 -19.13 17.48 15.97
C SER A 251 -19.56 16.25 15.15
N ALA A 252 -20.30 16.44 14.07
CA ALA A 252 -20.73 15.36 13.21
C ALA A 252 -19.52 14.68 12.54
N ALA A 253 -19.62 13.37 12.37
CA ALA A 253 -18.63 12.62 11.63
C ALA A 253 -18.59 13.10 10.18
N THR A 254 -17.38 13.35 9.67
CA THR A 254 -17.15 13.81 8.31
C THR A 254 -16.74 12.65 7.43
N GLY A 255 -16.98 12.75 6.13
CA GLY A 255 -16.55 11.74 5.18
C GLY A 255 -17.03 12.01 3.77
N ASN A 256 -17.27 10.98 2.98
CA ASN A 256 -17.69 11.16 1.60
C ASN A 256 -18.66 10.09 1.13
N TRP A 257 -19.32 10.39 0.02
CA TRP A 257 -20.06 9.39 -0.73
C TRP A 257 -19.53 9.31 -2.15
N VAL A 258 -19.43 8.09 -2.65
CA VAL A 258 -19.27 7.81 -4.07
C VAL A 258 -20.57 7.20 -4.55
N VAL A 259 -21.18 7.81 -5.56
CA VAL A 259 -22.50 7.46 -6.05
C VAL A 259 -22.44 7.24 -7.55
N ARG A 260 -23.03 6.13 -8.03
CA ARG A 260 -22.98 5.69 -9.42
C ARG A 260 -24.34 5.24 -9.90
N ALA A 261 -24.65 5.48 -11.17
CA ALA A 261 -25.90 4.98 -11.75
C ALA A 261 -26.07 3.47 -11.47
N ALA A 262 -27.24 3.07 -11.02
CA ALA A 262 -27.55 1.69 -10.66
C ALA A 262 -27.77 0.84 -11.92
N THR A 263 -26.67 0.40 -12.54
CA THR A 263 -26.68 -0.45 -13.73
C THR A 263 -26.38 -1.89 -13.39
N SER A 264 -27.03 -2.84 -14.06
CA SER A 264 -26.76 -4.26 -13.83
C SER A 264 -25.34 -4.61 -14.28
N LEU A 265 -24.61 -5.32 -13.42
CA LEU A 265 -23.26 -5.83 -13.68
C LEU A 265 -23.32 -7.26 -14.19
N ALA A 266 -22.48 -7.59 -15.18
CA ALA A 266 -22.23 -8.98 -15.53
C ALA A 266 -21.42 -9.68 -14.42
N ALA A 267 -21.53 -11.01 -14.32
CA ALA A 267 -20.87 -11.81 -13.27
C ALA A 267 -19.33 -11.86 -13.37
N ASN A 268 -18.75 -11.20 -14.37
CA ASN A 268 -17.32 -11.07 -14.63
C ASN A 268 -16.90 -9.59 -14.81
N ALA A 269 -17.77 -8.63 -14.42
CA ALA A 269 -17.55 -7.21 -14.70
C ALA A 269 -16.28 -6.63 -14.03
N VAL A 270 -15.71 -7.33 -13.06
CA VAL A 270 -14.49 -6.95 -12.34
C VAL A 270 -13.40 -8.01 -12.38
N ASP A 271 -13.50 -8.99 -13.29
CA ASP A 271 -12.47 -10.03 -13.44
C ASP A 271 -11.08 -9.43 -13.69
N GLY A 272 -10.06 -10.05 -13.11
CA GLY A 272 -8.66 -9.64 -13.24
C GLY A 272 -8.01 -9.25 -11.92
N ASP A 273 -6.78 -8.75 -12.03
CA ASP A 273 -5.99 -8.28 -10.89
C ASP A 273 -6.21 -6.78 -10.67
N TRP A 274 -6.27 -6.37 -9.41
CA TRP A 274 -6.49 -5.00 -8.95
C TRP A 274 -5.51 -4.65 -7.83
N ILE A 275 -5.20 -3.37 -7.69
CA ILE A 275 -4.59 -2.79 -6.49
C ILE A 275 -5.62 -1.89 -5.83
N CYS A 276 -5.94 -2.18 -4.57
CA CYS A 276 -6.80 -1.32 -3.75
C CYS A 276 -5.98 -0.59 -2.69
N ALA A 277 -6.07 0.73 -2.72
CA ALA A 277 -5.42 1.63 -1.79
C ALA A 277 -6.40 2.04 -0.68
N GLU A 278 -6.10 1.67 0.56
CA GLU A 278 -6.92 1.93 1.75
C GLU A 278 -6.08 2.59 2.86
N PRO A 279 -6.71 3.20 3.88
CA PRO A 279 -6.01 3.66 5.06
C PRO A 279 -5.20 2.57 5.75
N GLU A 280 -3.93 2.82 6.04
CA GLU A 280 -3.14 1.94 6.89
C GLU A 280 -3.52 2.09 8.37
N LEU A 281 -3.60 0.95 9.05
CA LEU A 281 -3.79 0.84 10.48
C LEU A 281 -2.54 0.25 11.16
N ASP A 282 -2.25 0.70 12.38
CA ASP A 282 -1.28 0.05 13.26
C ASP A 282 -1.91 -1.13 14.05
N ASP A 283 -1.12 -1.76 14.91
CA ASP A 283 -1.55 -2.90 15.73
C ASP A 283 -2.65 -2.53 16.76
N ALA A 284 -2.83 -1.24 17.06
CA ALA A 284 -3.90 -0.72 17.90
C ALA A 284 -5.14 -0.31 17.08
N ASN A 285 -5.18 -0.66 15.79
CA ASN A 285 -6.19 -0.24 14.82
C ASN A 285 -6.29 1.28 14.64
N ALA A 286 -5.26 2.05 14.97
CA ALA A 286 -5.22 3.48 14.74
C ALA A 286 -4.65 3.80 13.34
N THR A 287 -5.15 4.87 12.73
CA THR A 287 -4.69 5.32 11.41
C THR A 287 -3.27 5.88 11.48
N THR A 288 -2.36 5.39 10.63
CA THR A 288 -0.96 5.83 10.63
C THR A 288 -0.68 7.05 9.76
N GLY A 289 -1.66 7.52 8.99
CA GLY A 289 -1.47 8.49 7.92
C GLY A 289 -0.92 7.88 6.62
N ARG A 290 -0.52 6.60 6.59
CA ARG A 290 -0.02 5.94 5.37
C ARG A 290 -1.15 5.27 4.61
N THR A 291 -0.87 4.95 3.35
CA THR A 291 -1.76 4.18 2.49
C THR A 291 -1.26 2.75 2.40
N ARG A 292 -2.15 1.80 2.69
CA ARG A 292 -1.92 0.38 2.45
C ARG A 292 -2.41 0.01 1.06
N ARG A 293 -1.58 -0.68 0.28
CA ARG A 293 -1.91 -1.14 -1.08
C ARG A 293 -2.01 -2.66 -1.11
N ASN A 294 -3.22 -3.17 -1.32
CA ASN A 294 -3.52 -4.60 -1.33
C ASN A 294 -3.72 -5.09 -2.76
N ILE A 295 -3.25 -6.29 -3.05
CA ILE A 295 -3.49 -6.99 -4.32
C ILE A 295 -4.78 -7.77 -4.19
N ILE A 296 -5.66 -7.59 -5.16
CA ILE A 296 -6.92 -8.31 -5.27
C ILE A 296 -6.95 -9.01 -6.62
N SER A 297 -7.39 -10.26 -6.65
CA SER A 297 -7.58 -11.05 -7.86
C SER A 297 -9.02 -11.55 -7.88
N VAL A 298 -9.77 -11.20 -8.92
CA VAL A 298 -11.16 -11.64 -9.10
C VAL A 298 -11.25 -12.57 -10.30
N GLY A 299 -11.93 -13.70 -10.12
CA GLY A 299 -12.29 -14.61 -11.20
C GLY A 299 -13.73 -15.07 -11.04
N GLY A 300 -14.60 -14.61 -11.94
CA GLY A 300 -16.05 -14.84 -11.85
C GLY A 300 -16.63 -14.31 -10.54
N ASN A 301 -17.14 -15.22 -9.72
CA ASN A 301 -17.78 -14.91 -8.44
C ASN A 301 -16.86 -15.11 -7.22
N VAL A 302 -15.54 -15.11 -7.40
CA VAL A 302 -14.59 -15.28 -6.30
C VAL A 302 -13.58 -14.15 -6.29
N LEU A 303 -13.43 -13.52 -5.13
CA LEU A 303 -12.40 -12.52 -4.85
C LEU A 303 -11.35 -13.10 -3.90
N ALA A 304 -10.11 -13.15 -4.35
CA ALA A 304 -8.96 -13.35 -3.47
C ALA A 304 -8.32 -12.00 -3.17
N ALA A 305 -7.96 -11.75 -1.92
CA ALA A 305 -7.13 -10.60 -1.56
C ALA A 305 -5.89 -11.07 -0.81
N ASP A 306 -4.78 -10.38 -1.03
CA ASP A 306 -3.55 -10.60 -0.29
C ASP A 306 -3.63 -10.10 1.16
N ASN A 307 -4.74 -9.53 1.62
CA ASN A 307 -4.96 -9.12 3.00
C ASN A 307 -6.14 -9.81 3.68
N ILE A 308 -6.86 -10.69 2.97
CA ILE A 308 -7.96 -11.49 3.52
C ILE A 308 -7.49 -12.95 3.59
N PRO A 309 -7.71 -13.68 4.69
CA PRO A 309 -7.13 -15.02 4.88
C PRO A 309 -7.75 -16.10 3.98
N SER A 310 -8.90 -15.84 3.38
CA SER A 310 -9.67 -16.78 2.56
C SER A 310 -10.20 -16.10 1.29
N ASP A 311 -10.64 -16.92 0.34
CA ASP A 311 -11.33 -16.44 -0.85
C ASP A 311 -12.77 -16.06 -0.49
N VAL A 312 -13.23 -14.93 -1.02
CA VAL A 312 -14.52 -14.32 -0.71
C VAL A 312 -15.49 -14.60 -1.87
N PRO A 313 -16.58 -15.34 -1.64
CA PRO A 313 -17.67 -15.45 -2.60
C PRO A 313 -18.32 -14.08 -2.84
N LEU A 314 -18.51 -13.75 -4.11
CA LEU A 314 -19.11 -12.50 -4.55
C LEU A 314 -20.55 -12.69 -4.98
N ILE A 315 -21.39 -11.74 -4.59
CA ILE A 315 -22.77 -11.59 -5.05
C ILE A 315 -22.85 -10.32 -5.90
N TYR A 316 -22.97 -10.50 -7.21
CA TYR A 316 -23.17 -9.40 -8.16
C TYR A 316 -24.61 -8.90 -8.11
N ASN A 317 -24.78 -7.58 -8.22
CA ASN A 317 -26.08 -6.91 -8.17
C ASN A 317 -26.87 -7.20 -6.89
N GLY A 318 -26.16 -7.42 -5.78
CA GLY A 318 -26.75 -7.77 -4.50
C GLY A 318 -25.98 -7.17 -3.33
N PHE A 319 -26.71 -6.74 -2.32
CA PHE A 319 -26.14 -6.23 -1.07
C PHE A 319 -27.03 -6.66 0.11
N ALA A 320 -26.40 -7.11 1.20
CA ALA A 320 -27.08 -7.76 2.32
C ALA A 320 -28.00 -8.90 1.84
N SER A 321 -29.31 -8.80 2.03
CA SER A 321 -30.28 -9.83 1.64
C SER A 321 -31.08 -9.50 0.37
N GLY A 322 -30.76 -8.43 -0.36
CA GLY A 322 -31.58 -7.91 -1.46
C GLY A 322 -30.83 -7.59 -2.75
N ALA A 323 -31.59 -7.42 -3.83
CA ALA A 323 -31.08 -6.96 -5.12
C ALA A 323 -30.65 -5.49 -5.03
N ALA A 324 -29.45 -5.18 -5.52
CA ALA A 324 -28.90 -3.83 -5.60
C ALA A 324 -27.98 -3.72 -6.81
N PHE A 325 -28.53 -3.31 -7.96
CA PHE A 325 -27.79 -3.21 -9.22
C PHE A 325 -26.56 -2.30 -9.12
N GLY A 326 -25.43 -2.73 -9.66
CA GLY A 326 -24.18 -1.95 -9.63
C GLY A 326 -23.34 -2.17 -8.37
N LEU A 327 -23.87 -2.88 -7.37
CA LEU A 327 -23.09 -3.29 -6.19
C LEU A 327 -22.68 -4.75 -6.30
N ILE A 328 -21.50 -5.05 -5.76
CA ILE A 328 -21.03 -6.40 -5.51
C ILE A 328 -20.77 -6.51 -4.01
N SER A 329 -21.24 -7.58 -3.37
CA SER A 329 -20.99 -7.83 -1.95
C SER A 329 -20.29 -9.17 -1.74
N GLY A 330 -19.61 -9.29 -0.60
CA GLY A 330 -18.99 -10.54 -0.19
C GLY A 330 -18.80 -10.59 1.32
N THR A 331 -18.74 -11.80 1.86
CA THR A 331 -18.50 -12.04 3.29
C THR A 331 -17.51 -13.17 3.47
N TRP A 332 -16.69 -13.08 4.51
CA TRP A 332 -15.79 -14.15 4.92
C TRP A 332 -15.81 -14.33 6.44
N GLN A 333 -15.26 -15.46 6.88
CA GLN A 333 -15.06 -15.78 8.29
C GLN A 333 -13.56 -15.75 8.59
N GLU A 334 -13.19 -15.14 9.71
CA GLU A 334 -11.80 -15.09 10.18
C GLU A 334 -11.74 -15.19 11.71
N PRO A 335 -10.76 -15.93 12.29
CA PRO A 335 -10.58 -15.97 13.73
C PRO A 335 -10.06 -14.63 14.26
N VAL A 336 -10.82 -13.98 15.13
CA VAL A 336 -10.42 -12.81 15.91
C VAL A 336 -10.48 -13.17 17.38
N ALA A 337 -9.36 -13.02 18.11
CA ALA A 337 -9.24 -13.41 19.51
C ALA A 337 -9.76 -14.85 19.79
N SER A 338 -9.41 -15.80 18.91
CA SER A 338 -9.84 -17.21 18.95
C SER A 338 -11.34 -17.47 18.72
N GLN A 339 -12.10 -16.49 18.23
CA GLN A 339 -13.49 -16.66 17.85
C GLN A 339 -13.68 -16.36 16.36
N MET A 340 -14.46 -17.18 15.65
CA MET A 340 -14.80 -16.90 14.26
C MET A 340 -15.73 -15.69 14.18
N GLN A 341 -15.30 -14.65 13.48
CA GLN A 341 -16.07 -13.44 13.24
C GLN A 341 -16.38 -13.31 11.75
N THR A 342 -17.57 -12.82 11.44
CA THR A 342 -17.96 -12.50 10.06
C THR A 342 -17.51 -11.09 9.73
N ALA A 343 -16.84 -10.93 8.60
CA ALA A 343 -16.54 -9.63 8.02
C ALA A 343 -17.11 -9.54 6.60
N SER A 344 -17.33 -8.31 6.14
CA SER A 344 -17.99 -8.03 4.87
C SER A 344 -17.20 -7.03 4.03
N LEU A 345 -17.43 -7.09 2.73
CA LEU A 345 -16.98 -6.10 1.77
C LEU A 345 -18.12 -5.70 0.82
N ALA A 346 -18.03 -4.47 0.33
CA ALA A 346 -18.85 -3.92 -0.74
C ALA A 346 -17.93 -3.38 -1.83
N TRP A 347 -18.29 -3.60 -3.09
CA TRP A 347 -17.61 -3.06 -4.25
C TRP A 347 -18.59 -2.27 -5.10
N LEU A 348 -18.14 -1.11 -5.56
CA LEU A 348 -18.84 -0.25 -6.50
C LEU A 348 -17.92 -0.05 -7.73
N PRO A 349 -18.06 -0.88 -8.77
CA PRO A 349 -17.33 -0.70 -10.02
C PRO A 349 -17.73 0.62 -10.67
N VAL A 350 -16.73 1.38 -11.12
CA VAL A 350 -16.92 2.63 -11.85
C VAL A 350 -16.83 2.37 -13.35
N SER A 351 -15.75 1.70 -13.74
CA SER A 351 -15.39 1.37 -15.11
C SER A 351 -14.43 0.20 -15.10
N THR A 352 -13.89 -0.16 -16.27
CA THR A 352 -12.79 -1.14 -16.36
C THR A 352 -11.48 -0.62 -15.77
N LYS A 353 -11.38 0.68 -15.40
CA LYS A 353 -10.17 1.33 -14.88
C LYS A 353 -10.25 1.67 -13.39
N LEU A 354 -11.43 1.56 -12.78
CA LEU A 354 -11.66 2.07 -11.45
C LEU A 354 -12.82 1.34 -10.75
N ALA A 355 -12.64 1.10 -9.46
CA ALA A 355 -13.69 0.68 -8.55
C ALA A 355 -13.44 1.30 -7.18
N TYR A 356 -14.48 1.36 -6.36
CA TYR A 356 -14.35 1.68 -4.95
C TYR A 356 -14.77 0.48 -4.12
N GLN A 357 -14.14 0.32 -2.96
CA GLN A 357 -14.44 -0.76 -2.03
C GLN A 357 -14.70 -0.18 -0.64
N LEU A 358 -15.62 -0.82 0.09
CA LEU A 358 -15.68 -0.77 1.55
C LEU A 358 -15.30 -2.15 2.08
N ARG A 359 -14.43 -2.19 3.09
CA ARG A 359 -13.97 -3.45 3.70
C ARG A 359 -14.01 -3.34 5.20
N GLN A 360 -14.77 -4.22 5.84
CA GLN A 360 -14.82 -4.29 7.30
C GLN A 360 -13.48 -4.81 7.84
N VAL A 361 -12.99 -4.17 8.92
CA VAL A 361 -11.86 -4.68 9.69
C VAL A 361 -12.40 -5.78 10.62
N PRO A 362 -11.93 -7.04 10.49
CA PRO A 362 -12.44 -8.16 11.27
C PRO A 362 -12.49 -7.88 12.77
N GLY A 363 -13.61 -8.24 13.41
CA GLY A 363 -13.82 -8.06 14.85
C GLY A 363 -14.02 -6.61 15.31
N THR A 364 -14.20 -5.66 14.39
CA THR A 364 -14.47 -4.27 14.71
C THR A 364 -15.68 -3.74 13.94
N GLN A 365 -16.21 -2.60 14.39
CA GLN A 365 -17.21 -1.80 13.64
C GLN A 365 -16.57 -0.94 12.54
N ARG A 366 -15.23 -0.90 12.48
CA ARG A 366 -14.49 -0.05 11.55
C ARG A 366 -14.60 -0.61 10.13
N VAL A 367 -14.91 0.27 9.19
CA VAL A 367 -14.91 -0.05 7.75
C VAL A 367 -13.94 0.88 7.05
N LEU A 368 -13.03 0.28 6.28
CA LEU A 368 -12.01 0.99 5.51
C LEU A 368 -12.51 1.18 4.08
N PRO A 369 -12.52 2.42 3.59
CA PRO A 369 -12.79 2.64 2.19
C PRO A 369 -11.49 2.52 1.39
N ALA A 370 -11.61 2.05 0.15
CA ALA A 370 -10.49 1.91 -0.75
C ALA A 370 -10.84 2.40 -2.15
N VAL A 371 -9.83 2.92 -2.84
CA VAL A 371 -9.87 3.16 -4.29
C VAL A 371 -9.07 2.06 -4.98
N CYS A 372 -9.68 1.42 -5.96
CA CYS A 372 -9.16 0.23 -6.63
C CYS A 372 -8.92 0.50 -8.12
N THR A 373 -7.74 0.15 -8.60
CA THR A 373 -7.33 0.31 -10.00
C THR A 373 -6.83 -1.01 -10.54
N PRO A 374 -7.03 -1.33 -11.84
CA PRO A 374 -6.50 -2.55 -12.42
C PRO A 374 -5.00 -2.64 -12.24
N LEU A 375 -4.53 -3.85 -12.02
CA LEU A 375 -3.13 -4.19 -12.04
C LEU A 375 -2.84 -4.96 -13.32
N PRO A 376 -2.14 -4.35 -14.29
CA PRO A 376 -1.80 -5.04 -15.53
C PRO A 376 -1.04 -6.33 -15.28
N ALA A 377 -1.46 -7.40 -15.97
CA ALA A 377 -0.72 -8.65 -16.00
C ALA A 377 0.69 -8.39 -16.58
N PRO A 378 1.77 -8.87 -15.93
CA PRO A 378 3.09 -8.79 -16.51
C PRO A 378 3.18 -9.72 -17.73
N THR A 379 4.14 -9.44 -18.62
CA THR A 379 4.51 -10.39 -19.68
C THR A 379 4.91 -11.73 -19.03
N PRO A 380 4.25 -12.85 -19.38
CA PRO A 380 4.61 -14.15 -18.83
C PRO A 380 6.04 -14.56 -19.17
N ILE A 381 6.75 -15.14 -18.21
CA ILE A 381 8.09 -15.69 -18.38
C ILE A 381 7.99 -17.21 -18.48
N SER A 382 7.76 -17.70 -19.70
CA SER A 382 7.48 -19.12 -19.96
C SER A 382 8.63 -20.05 -19.54
N THR A 383 9.87 -19.56 -19.54
CA THR A 383 11.08 -20.30 -19.19
C THR A 383 10.99 -21.01 -17.85
N TYR A 384 10.31 -20.43 -16.86
CA TYR A 384 10.29 -20.95 -15.48
C TYR A 384 9.00 -21.71 -15.14
N LEU A 385 7.98 -21.68 -16.01
CA LEU A 385 6.66 -22.26 -15.72
C LEU A 385 6.69 -23.77 -15.45
N GLN A 386 7.60 -24.50 -16.11
CA GLN A 386 7.72 -25.95 -15.99
C GLN A 386 8.71 -26.39 -14.89
N ALA A 387 9.27 -25.44 -14.14
CA ALA A 387 10.24 -25.78 -13.11
C ALA A 387 9.58 -26.54 -11.96
N THR A 388 10.21 -27.60 -11.48
CA THR A 388 9.70 -28.39 -10.35
C THR A 388 10.40 -28.01 -9.06
N ALA A 389 9.75 -28.25 -7.92
CA ALA A 389 10.41 -28.12 -6.63
C ALA A 389 11.73 -28.95 -6.61
N GLN A 390 12.72 -28.45 -5.88
CA GLN A 390 14.07 -29.00 -5.77
C GLN A 390 14.91 -29.03 -7.06
N GLN A 391 14.39 -28.54 -8.19
CA GLN A 391 15.17 -28.36 -9.40
C GLN A 391 16.14 -27.19 -9.26
N ASN A 392 17.33 -27.30 -9.82
CA ASN A 392 18.24 -26.17 -9.99
C ASN A 392 18.01 -25.61 -11.40
N ILE A 393 17.64 -24.33 -11.50
CA ILE A 393 17.36 -23.66 -12.78
C ILE A 393 18.31 -22.48 -12.97
N LEU A 394 18.67 -22.21 -14.22
CA LEU A 394 19.47 -21.04 -14.57
C LEU A 394 18.55 -19.83 -14.75
N VAL A 395 18.73 -18.79 -13.94
CA VAL A 395 17.85 -17.61 -13.90
C VAL A 395 18.62 -16.35 -14.24
N THR A 396 18.02 -15.50 -15.08
CA THR A 396 18.56 -14.18 -15.42
C THR A 396 18.27 -13.18 -14.30
N MET A 397 19.24 -12.36 -13.90
CA MET A 397 19.07 -11.42 -12.79
C MET A 397 17.88 -10.46 -12.98
N ALA A 398 17.63 -9.98 -14.20
CA ALA A 398 16.51 -9.10 -14.53
C ALA A 398 15.12 -9.75 -14.35
N ASP A 399 15.04 -11.09 -14.33
CA ASP A 399 13.78 -11.81 -14.14
C ASP A 399 13.42 -11.94 -12.65
N LEU A 400 14.41 -11.88 -11.76
CA LEU A 400 14.22 -12.08 -10.33
C LEU A 400 13.32 -11.00 -9.73
N ARG A 401 12.38 -11.44 -8.89
CA ARG A 401 11.49 -10.59 -8.11
C ARG A 401 11.85 -10.68 -6.62
N PRO A 402 12.31 -9.57 -6.01
CA PRO A 402 12.51 -9.51 -4.57
C PRO A 402 11.25 -9.85 -3.77
N THR A 403 11.41 -10.55 -2.66
CA THR A 403 10.37 -10.81 -1.64
C THR A 403 10.57 -9.99 -0.36
N GLN A 404 11.50 -9.03 -0.40
CA GLN A 404 11.74 -8.05 0.65
C GLN A 404 11.95 -6.65 0.07
N PRO A 405 11.51 -5.57 0.77
CA PRO A 405 11.63 -4.20 0.29
C PRO A 405 12.99 -3.57 0.58
N ALA A 406 13.78 -4.14 1.48
CA ALA A 406 15.06 -3.58 1.93
C ALA A 406 16.12 -4.67 2.12
N ILE A 407 17.38 -4.26 2.07
CA ILE A 407 18.57 -5.08 2.29
C ILE A 407 19.57 -4.31 3.15
N GLY A 408 20.49 -5.01 3.80
CA GLY A 408 21.66 -4.40 4.42
C GLY A 408 22.73 -4.05 3.39
N ARG A 409 22.83 -2.78 2.98
CA ARG A 409 23.75 -2.37 1.90
C ARG A 409 25.23 -2.58 2.24
N ASP A 410 25.62 -2.46 3.51
CA ASP A 410 27.03 -2.62 3.89
C ASP A 410 27.53 -4.07 3.73
N GLN A 411 26.63 -5.06 3.80
CA GLN A 411 26.98 -6.44 3.47
C GLN A 411 27.38 -6.58 1.99
N ILE A 412 26.73 -5.82 1.10
CA ILE A 412 27.06 -5.76 -0.33
C ILE A 412 28.35 -4.95 -0.54
N TYR A 413 28.49 -3.81 0.12
CA TYR A 413 29.68 -2.97 0.04
C TYR A 413 30.94 -3.72 0.50
N TYR A 414 30.83 -4.56 1.52
CA TYR A 414 31.90 -5.49 1.89
C TYR A 414 32.35 -6.34 0.69
N LYS A 415 31.40 -7.01 0.02
CA LYS A 415 31.71 -7.90 -1.11
C LYS A 415 32.32 -7.13 -2.27
N LEU A 416 31.73 -6.01 -2.67
CA LEU A 416 32.23 -5.18 -3.78
C LEU A 416 33.61 -4.59 -3.46
N GLY A 417 33.83 -4.11 -2.24
CA GLY A 417 35.13 -3.64 -1.78
C GLY A 417 36.19 -4.74 -1.79
N ARG A 418 35.81 -5.96 -1.42
CA ARG A 418 36.70 -7.13 -1.50
C ARG A 418 37.03 -7.48 -2.95
N TYR A 419 36.07 -7.45 -3.87
CA TYR A 419 36.31 -7.77 -5.29
C TYR A 419 37.26 -6.77 -5.96
N ALA A 420 37.25 -5.51 -5.53
CA ALA A 420 38.16 -4.49 -6.03
C ALA A 420 39.64 -4.76 -5.64
N VAL A 421 39.87 -5.53 -4.58
CA VAL A 421 41.22 -5.90 -4.09
C VAL A 421 41.61 -7.32 -4.51
N ASP A 422 40.65 -8.26 -4.46
CA ASP A 422 40.81 -9.67 -4.78
C ASP A 422 39.67 -10.10 -5.72
N SER A 423 39.88 -9.91 -7.02
CA SER A 423 38.87 -10.16 -8.05
C SER A 423 38.46 -11.63 -8.16
N VAL A 424 39.30 -12.56 -7.72
CA VAL A 424 38.99 -14.01 -7.64
C VAL A 424 37.75 -14.24 -6.76
N LYS A 425 37.54 -13.40 -5.74
CA LYS A 425 36.41 -13.55 -4.82
C LYS A 425 35.05 -13.33 -5.46
N ASN A 426 34.98 -12.55 -6.53
CA ASN A 426 33.75 -12.40 -7.32
C ASN A 426 33.32 -13.76 -7.90
N PHE A 427 34.27 -14.48 -8.49
CA PHE A 427 34.03 -15.79 -9.10
C PHE A 427 33.87 -16.91 -8.06
N ASP A 428 34.62 -16.85 -6.95
CA ASP A 428 34.42 -17.79 -5.83
C ASP A 428 32.99 -17.70 -5.30
N ASP A 429 32.49 -16.49 -5.06
CA ASP A 429 31.14 -16.27 -4.56
C ASP A 429 30.08 -16.72 -5.59
N ALA A 430 30.32 -16.57 -6.90
CA ALA A 430 29.41 -17.14 -7.90
C ALA A 430 29.43 -18.67 -7.91
N CYS A 431 30.61 -19.30 -7.83
CA CYS A 431 30.70 -20.74 -7.67
C CYS A 431 29.97 -21.21 -6.39
N GLU A 432 30.16 -20.53 -5.27
CA GLU A 432 29.47 -20.82 -4.00
C GLU A 432 27.95 -20.74 -4.15
N ASN A 433 27.43 -19.61 -4.67
CA ASN A 433 25.99 -19.40 -4.87
C ASN A 433 25.35 -20.40 -5.85
N ASN A 434 26.12 -20.98 -6.78
CA ASN A 434 25.68 -22.05 -7.68
C ASN A 434 25.78 -23.45 -7.06
N GLY A 435 26.18 -23.58 -5.79
CA GLY A 435 26.42 -24.86 -5.11
C GLY A 435 27.67 -25.59 -5.60
N GLN A 436 28.61 -24.86 -6.20
CA GLN A 436 29.86 -25.36 -6.80
C GLN A 436 31.10 -25.09 -5.93
N ASN A 437 30.88 -24.67 -4.67
CA ASN A 437 31.88 -24.36 -3.65
C ASN A 437 32.76 -23.12 -3.95
N LYS A 438 33.72 -23.22 -4.86
CA LYS A 438 34.64 -22.11 -5.20
C LYS A 438 35.30 -22.35 -6.56
N THR A 439 36.04 -21.36 -7.06
CA THR A 439 36.78 -21.48 -8.32
C THR A 439 37.84 -22.59 -8.26
N ALA A 440 38.02 -23.29 -9.37
CA ALA A 440 39.09 -24.26 -9.52
C ALA A 440 40.45 -23.56 -9.60
N LYS A 441 41.52 -24.29 -9.26
CA LYS A 441 42.89 -23.81 -9.48
C LYS A 441 43.06 -23.50 -10.98
N ASP A 442 43.59 -22.31 -11.29
CA ASP A 442 43.76 -21.80 -12.65
C ASP A 442 42.44 -21.72 -13.46
N GLY A 443 41.30 -21.71 -12.77
CA GLY A 443 39.96 -21.69 -13.37
C GLY A 443 39.48 -20.33 -13.82
N ILE A 444 40.23 -19.26 -13.56
CA ILE A 444 39.91 -17.89 -13.95
C ILE A 444 40.97 -17.42 -14.95
N LYS A 445 40.51 -16.79 -16.03
CA LYS A 445 41.30 -16.20 -17.10
C LYS A 445 41.13 -14.68 -17.10
N THR A 446 41.98 -13.99 -17.85
CA THR A 446 41.92 -12.52 -17.98
C THR A 446 40.58 -12.02 -18.56
N ASP A 447 39.91 -12.84 -19.38
CA ASP A 447 38.61 -12.56 -19.98
C ASP A 447 37.42 -13.19 -19.23
N SER A 448 37.64 -13.77 -18.04
CA SER A 448 36.56 -14.28 -17.22
C SER A 448 35.61 -13.17 -16.78
N ARG A 449 34.31 -13.46 -16.84
CA ARG A 449 33.22 -12.52 -16.51
C ARG A 449 32.13 -13.21 -15.73
N ILE A 450 31.52 -12.50 -14.78
CA ILE A 450 30.46 -13.05 -13.93
C ILE A 450 29.13 -13.21 -14.68
N ASP A 451 28.90 -12.39 -15.71
CA ASP A 451 27.77 -12.53 -16.64
C ASP A 451 27.92 -13.68 -17.65
N ASN A 452 29.09 -14.34 -17.70
CA ASN A 452 29.36 -15.52 -18.53
C ASN A 452 29.93 -16.66 -17.69
N LEU A 453 29.05 -17.49 -17.12
CA LEU A 453 29.43 -18.63 -16.27
C LEU A 453 30.34 -19.66 -16.97
N ASN A 454 30.41 -19.68 -18.31
CA ASN A 454 31.29 -20.58 -19.06
C ASN A 454 32.74 -20.04 -19.18
N SER A 455 32.98 -18.80 -18.76
CA SER A 455 34.30 -18.15 -18.86
C SER A 455 35.24 -18.49 -17.69
N PHE A 456 34.76 -19.21 -16.68
CA PHE A 456 35.55 -19.69 -15.54
C PHE A 456 35.09 -21.08 -15.11
N THR A 457 35.91 -21.79 -14.32
CA THR A 457 35.59 -23.14 -13.83
C THR A 457 35.54 -23.21 -12.30
N CYS A 458 34.59 -23.98 -11.79
CA CYS A 458 34.42 -24.22 -10.35
C CYS A 458 34.93 -25.61 -9.95
N THR A 459 35.23 -25.80 -8.66
CA THR A 459 35.74 -27.07 -8.10
C THR A 459 34.72 -28.19 -8.07
N LYS A 460 33.42 -27.86 -8.09
CA LYS A 460 32.31 -28.82 -8.02
C LYS A 460 31.29 -28.59 -9.13
N THR A 461 30.45 -29.59 -9.33
CA THR A 461 29.31 -29.52 -10.25
C THR A 461 28.19 -28.66 -9.67
N VAL A 462 27.31 -28.11 -10.54
CA VAL A 462 26.20 -27.24 -10.12
C VAL A 462 25.30 -27.96 -9.12
N GLY A 463 25.05 -27.33 -7.98
CA GLY A 463 24.20 -27.85 -6.93
C GLY A 463 24.73 -29.05 -6.16
N GLU A 464 26.02 -29.38 -6.29
CA GLU A 464 26.67 -30.42 -5.48
C GLU A 464 26.69 -30.06 -3.99
N LYS A 465 26.65 -28.76 -3.68
CA LYS A 465 26.37 -28.20 -2.35
C LYS A 465 25.03 -27.46 -2.34
N PRO A 466 23.90 -28.17 -2.23
CA PRO A 466 22.58 -27.53 -2.29
C PRO A 466 22.32 -26.55 -1.14
N GLU A 467 23.02 -26.67 -0.02
CA GLU A 467 22.94 -25.76 1.14
C GLU A 467 23.53 -24.37 0.89
N ASP A 468 24.46 -24.25 -0.06
CA ASP A 468 25.06 -22.95 -0.44
C ASP A 468 24.15 -22.19 -1.44
N MET A 469 23.29 -22.93 -2.15
CA MET A 469 22.43 -22.38 -3.19
C MET A 469 21.33 -21.49 -2.62
N LYS A 470 21.07 -20.42 -3.35
CA LYS A 470 19.95 -19.52 -3.10
C LYS A 470 18.65 -20.11 -3.63
N THR A 471 17.52 -19.61 -3.13
CA THR A 471 16.22 -20.22 -3.39
C THR A 471 15.22 -19.22 -3.96
N LEU A 472 14.27 -19.75 -4.73
CA LEU A 472 13.13 -18.99 -5.25
C LEU A 472 11.85 -19.83 -5.23
N VAL A 473 10.72 -19.15 -5.35
CA VAL A 473 9.43 -19.76 -5.70
C VAL A 473 8.98 -19.21 -7.04
N VAL A 474 8.56 -20.08 -7.96
CA VAL A 474 7.94 -19.66 -9.22
C VAL A 474 6.51 -19.22 -8.94
N GLY A 475 6.21 -17.95 -9.18
CA GLY A 475 4.90 -17.35 -8.98
C GLY A 475 4.06 -17.29 -10.25
N PRO A 476 2.88 -16.64 -10.16
CA PRO A 476 1.98 -16.45 -11.30
C PRO A 476 2.70 -15.81 -12.48
N TYR A 477 2.28 -16.15 -13.70
CA TYR A 477 2.92 -15.71 -14.94
C TYR A 477 4.37 -16.20 -15.11
N GLY A 478 4.86 -17.12 -14.27
CA GLY A 478 6.22 -17.66 -14.34
C GLY A 478 7.27 -16.75 -13.72
N GLU A 479 6.87 -15.73 -12.95
CA GLU A 479 7.83 -14.82 -12.30
C GLU A 479 8.61 -15.54 -11.17
N PRO A 480 9.95 -15.51 -11.17
CA PRO A 480 10.76 -16.14 -10.13
C PRO A 480 10.93 -15.20 -8.91
N TYR A 481 10.20 -15.48 -7.83
CA TYR A 481 10.27 -14.72 -6.57
C TYR A 481 11.36 -15.27 -5.66
N LEU A 482 12.37 -14.45 -5.37
CA LEU A 482 13.54 -14.84 -4.61
C LEU A 482 13.20 -15.03 -3.13
N THR A 483 13.47 -16.19 -2.55
CA THR A 483 13.20 -16.50 -1.12
C THR A 483 14.45 -16.60 -0.26
N ASP A 484 15.63 -16.71 -0.91
CA ASP A 484 16.94 -16.45 -0.33
C ASP A 484 17.84 -15.82 -1.39
N GLY A 485 18.77 -14.94 -1.02
CA GLY A 485 19.85 -14.47 -1.89
C GLY A 485 19.74 -13.02 -2.35
N HIS A 486 18.91 -12.18 -1.72
CA HIS A 486 18.73 -10.79 -2.14
C HIS A 486 20.05 -10.01 -2.11
N HIS A 487 20.86 -10.20 -1.07
CA HIS A 487 22.19 -9.62 -1.00
C HIS A 487 23.14 -10.21 -2.04
N ALA A 488 23.18 -11.54 -2.17
CA ALA A 488 24.10 -12.23 -3.08
C ALA A 488 23.87 -11.82 -4.54
N PHE A 489 22.61 -11.81 -4.99
CA PHE A 489 22.28 -11.49 -6.37
C PHE A 489 22.22 -10.00 -6.64
N THR A 490 21.97 -9.16 -5.63
CA THR A 490 22.27 -7.72 -5.76
C THR A 490 23.78 -7.51 -5.87
N THR A 491 24.62 -8.25 -5.16
CA THR A 491 26.08 -8.19 -5.36
C THR A 491 26.47 -8.60 -6.78
N VAL A 492 25.90 -9.67 -7.35
CA VAL A 492 26.13 -10.04 -8.77
C VAL A 492 25.65 -8.94 -9.72
N TRP A 493 24.53 -8.28 -9.42
CA TRP A 493 24.04 -7.15 -10.21
C TRP A 493 25.02 -5.98 -10.24
N GLU A 494 25.60 -5.63 -9.08
CA GLU A 494 26.51 -4.48 -8.93
C GLU A 494 27.99 -4.83 -9.24
N ALA A 495 28.33 -6.12 -9.31
CA ALA A 495 29.71 -6.57 -9.48
C ALA A 495 30.29 -6.16 -10.85
N PRO A 496 31.63 -6.01 -10.95
CA PRO A 496 32.30 -5.86 -12.23
C PRO A 496 31.92 -6.99 -13.19
N THR A 497 31.61 -6.66 -14.44
CA THR A 497 31.12 -7.59 -15.49
C THR A 497 29.78 -8.27 -15.18
N GLY A 498 29.06 -7.82 -14.15
CA GLY A 498 27.74 -8.30 -13.78
C GLY A 498 26.60 -7.54 -14.45
N GLY A 499 25.48 -7.44 -13.75
CA GLY A 499 24.33 -6.63 -14.17
C GLY A 499 23.08 -7.45 -14.53
N PRO A 500 22.07 -6.81 -15.15
CA PRO A 500 20.73 -7.39 -15.35
C PRO A 500 20.72 -8.69 -16.16
N GLN A 501 21.70 -8.88 -17.04
CA GLN A 501 21.77 -10.05 -17.93
C GLN A 501 22.63 -11.18 -17.38
N ALA A 502 23.29 -10.98 -16.24
CA ALA A 502 24.00 -12.07 -15.57
C ALA A 502 23.02 -13.19 -15.20
N LYS A 503 23.54 -14.42 -15.09
CA LYS A 503 22.74 -15.60 -14.78
C LYS A 503 23.36 -16.38 -13.63
N MET A 504 22.51 -16.94 -12.78
CA MET A 504 22.92 -17.79 -11.66
C MET A 504 22.04 -19.03 -11.60
N TRP A 505 22.61 -20.14 -11.11
CA TRP A 505 21.84 -21.34 -10.80
C TRP A 505 21.17 -21.17 -9.45
N ILE A 506 19.85 -21.32 -9.43
CA ILE A 506 19.02 -21.10 -8.23
C ILE A 506 18.15 -22.33 -8.01
N ARG A 507 18.01 -22.72 -6.74
CA ARG A 507 17.21 -23.88 -6.35
C ARG A 507 15.75 -23.49 -6.19
N VAL A 508 14.86 -24.17 -6.90
CA VAL A 508 13.41 -23.97 -6.80
C VAL A 508 12.92 -24.57 -5.49
N GLN A 509 12.37 -23.73 -4.62
CA GLN A 509 11.71 -24.18 -3.40
C GLN A 509 10.31 -24.74 -3.70
N ASP A 510 9.58 -24.08 -4.60
CA ASP A 510 8.23 -24.49 -5.02
C ASP A 510 7.82 -23.81 -6.35
N ASN A 511 6.78 -24.35 -6.98
CA ASN A 511 6.12 -23.73 -8.14
C ASN A 511 4.64 -23.51 -7.82
N LEU A 512 4.29 -22.24 -7.61
CA LEU A 512 2.96 -21.75 -7.28
C LEU A 512 2.36 -20.93 -8.43
N SER A 513 2.81 -21.16 -9.66
CA SER A 513 2.40 -20.41 -10.85
C SER A 513 0.93 -20.60 -11.24
N ASN A 514 0.27 -21.62 -10.70
CA ASN A 514 -1.15 -21.89 -10.87
C ASN A 514 -2.07 -21.03 -9.99
N LEU A 515 -1.52 -20.33 -8.97
CA LEU A 515 -2.28 -19.42 -8.13
C LEU A 515 -2.53 -18.10 -8.87
N ASN A 516 -3.58 -17.37 -8.49
CA ASN A 516 -3.67 -15.96 -8.82
C ASN A 516 -2.71 -15.13 -7.92
N ARG A 517 -2.48 -13.86 -8.25
CA ARG A 517 -1.51 -13.02 -7.52
C ARG A 517 -1.86 -12.84 -6.05
N ALA A 518 -3.11 -12.63 -5.71
CA ALA A 518 -3.54 -12.46 -4.33
C ALA A 518 -3.34 -13.74 -3.50
N GLN A 519 -3.76 -14.89 -4.03
CA GLN A 519 -3.53 -16.22 -3.45
C GLN A 519 -2.05 -16.53 -3.27
N PHE A 520 -1.22 -16.18 -4.27
CA PHE A 520 0.22 -16.35 -4.23
C PHE A 520 0.84 -15.59 -3.06
N PHE A 521 0.62 -14.28 -2.93
CA PHE A 521 1.20 -13.50 -1.84
C PHE A 521 0.63 -13.85 -0.47
N ARG A 522 -0.63 -14.28 -0.41
CA ARG A 522 -1.19 -14.87 0.82
C ARG A 522 -0.45 -16.14 1.23
N THR A 523 -0.17 -17.03 0.27
CA THR A 523 0.59 -18.26 0.50
C THR A 523 2.03 -17.97 0.90
N MET A 524 2.71 -17.02 0.24
CA MET A 524 4.07 -16.61 0.58
C MET A 524 4.17 -16.07 2.01
N ARG A 525 3.21 -15.24 2.44
CA ARG A 525 3.15 -14.74 3.83
C ARG A 525 2.90 -15.85 4.84
N ALA A 526 1.92 -16.73 4.57
CA ALA A 526 1.61 -17.85 5.47
C ALA A 526 2.82 -18.78 5.67
N ARG A 527 3.62 -18.96 4.62
CA ARG A 527 4.86 -19.76 4.65
C ARG A 527 6.09 -19.00 5.13
N LYS A 528 5.94 -17.73 5.56
CA LYS A 528 7.03 -16.85 5.99
C LYS A 528 8.15 -16.72 4.93
N LEU A 529 7.78 -16.61 3.64
CA LEU A 529 8.67 -16.50 2.48
C LEU A 529 8.78 -15.06 1.92
N VAL A 530 8.26 -14.08 2.65
CA VAL A 530 8.39 -12.64 2.34
C VAL A 530 8.74 -11.90 3.62
N TRP A 531 9.53 -10.83 3.48
CA TRP A 531 9.76 -9.85 4.54
C TRP A 531 9.05 -8.55 4.17
N LEU A 532 8.10 -8.13 4.99
CA LEU A 532 7.20 -7.03 4.68
C LEU A 532 7.39 -5.84 5.62
N LYS A 533 8.66 -5.51 5.91
CA LYS A 533 9.05 -4.27 6.60
C LYS A 533 10.16 -3.56 5.83
N ASP A 534 9.99 -2.25 5.63
CA ASP A 534 10.95 -1.40 4.92
C ASP A 534 12.23 -1.12 5.74
N GLY A 535 13.17 -0.36 5.17
CA GLY A 535 14.44 -0.04 5.82
C GLY A 535 14.32 0.77 7.12
N ASP A 536 13.21 1.50 7.26
CA ASP A 536 12.83 2.26 8.46
C ASP A 536 12.02 1.43 9.46
N ASN A 537 11.87 0.13 9.20
CA ASN A 537 11.09 -0.83 9.96
C ASN A 537 9.57 -0.55 9.98
N ARG A 538 9.05 0.11 8.95
CA ARG A 538 7.60 0.30 8.79
C ARG A 538 7.01 -0.86 7.98
N PRO A 539 5.73 -1.22 8.19
CA PRO A 539 5.04 -2.16 7.32
C PRO A 539 5.17 -1.79 5.84
N ALA A 540 5.42 -2.80 5.01
CA ALA A 540 5.39 -2.74 3.55
C ALA A 540 4.39 -3.78 3.04
N TYR A 541 3.88 -3.60 1.83
CA TYR A 541 2.87 -4.50 1.26
C TYR A 541 3.39 -5.20 0.00
N PRO A 542 2.84 -6.37 -0.37
CA PRO A 542 3.22 -7.06 -1.60
C PRO A 542 3.20 -6.17 -2.86
N ALA A 543 2.27 -5.22 -2.96
CA ALA A 543 2.19 -4.27 -4.05
C ALA A 543 3.32 -3.21 -4.05
N ASP A 544 4.06 -3.08 -2.95
CA ASP A 544 5.19 -2.16 -2.78
C ASP A 544 6.55 -2.83 -2.99
N LEU A 545 6.59 -4.16 -3.11
CA LEU A 545 7.84 -4.88 -3.31
C LEU A 545 8.53 -4.43 -4.62
N PRO A 546 9.85 -4.21 -4.60
CA PRO A 546 10.60 -3.88 -5.81
C PRO A 546 10.43 -4.96 -6.87
N ARG A 547 10.45 -4.56 -8.14
CA ARG A 547 10.32 -5.50 -9.28
C ARG A 547 11.64 -6.06 -9.75
N GLN A 548 12.77 -5.53 -9.28
CA GLN A 548 14.11 -5.91 -9.71
C GLN A 548 15.08 -5.85 -8.54
N LEU A 549 16.14 -6.63 -8.63
CA LEU A 549 17.33 -6.51 -7.77
C LEU A 549 18.16 -5.29 -8.17
N GLY A 550 19.21 -4.99 -7.42
CA GLY A 550 20.08 -3.83 -7.65
C GLY A 550 19.82 -2.69 -6.66
N LEU A 551 20.87 -1.97 -6.30
CA LEU A 551 20.84 -0.89 -5.30
C LEU A 551 20.03 0.33 -5.76
N ALA A 552 19.96 0.55 -7.07
CA ALA A 552 19.22 1.65 -7.69
C ALA A 552 17.75 1.30 -8.03
N ASN A 553 17.34 0.04 -7.85
CA ASN A 553 16.07 -0.48 -8.38
C ASN A 553 14.97 -0.65 -7.33
N GLY A 554 15.03 0.15 -6.26
CA GLY A 554 13.96 0.23 -5.26
C GLY A 554 14.19 -0.57 -3.97
N LEU A 555 15.25 -1.38 -3.89
CA LEU A 555 15.65 -2.01 -2.62
C LEU A 555 16.20 -0.96 -1.65
N GLY A 556 15.44 -0.71 -0.58
CA GLY A 556 15.81 0.17 0.52
C GLY A 556 17.03 -0.34 1.29
N ASN A 557 17.63 0.53 2.10
CA ASN A 557 18.68 0.14 3.03
C ASN A 557 18.10 -0.09 4.43
N ASP A 558 18.38 -1.25 5.02
CA ASP A 558 18.21 -1.52 6.43
C ASP A 558 19.60 -1.56 7.11
N PRO A 559 20.00 -0.51 7.85
CA PRO A 559 21.29 -0.48 8.56
C PRO A 559 21.42 -1.56 9.65
N TYR A 560 20.31 -1.98 10.25
CA TYR A 560 20.31 -3.02 11.28
C TYR A 560 20.47 -4.41 10.67
N ARG A 561 19.94 -4.63 9.46
CA ARG A 561 20.25 -5.84 8.69
C ARG A 561 21.74 -5.96 8.37
N SER A 562 22.44 -4.83 8.19
CA SER A 562 23.90 -4.80 8.05
C SER A 562 24.61 -5.03 9.38
N LEU A 563 24.18 -4.37 10.46
CA LEU A 563 24.71 -4.57 11.81
C LEU A 563 24.70 -6.05 12.20
N VAL A 564 23.58 -6.75 12.01
CA VAL A 564 23.45 -8.17 12.36
C VAL A 564 24.33 -9.06 11.48
N TYR A 565 24.55 -8.71 10.22
CA TYR A 565 25.51 -9.46 9.40
C TYR A 565 26.93 -9.41 10.01
N PHE A 566 27.31 -8.26 10.58
CA PHE A 566 28.60 -8.09 11.25
C PHE A 566 28.65 -8.66 12.67
N THR A 567 27.52 -9.06 13.29
CA THR A 567 27.53 -9.79 14.59
C THR A 567 27.52 -11.31 14.43
N ARG A 568 27.48 -11.82 13.18
CA ARG A 568 27.47 -13.26 12.92
C ARG A 568 28.75 -13.92 13.41
N ASP A 569 28.58 -15.05 14.08
CA ASP A 569 29.60 -15.84 14.78
C ASP A 569 30.29 -15.10 15.96
N ILE A 570 29.78 -13.90 16.30
CA ILE A 570 30.22 -13.07 17.44
C ILE A 570 29.17 -13.04 18.55
N GLY A 571 27.92 -12.75 18.20
CA GLY A 571 26.78 -12.71 19.13
C GLY A 571 25.73 -13.81 18.89
N TYR A 572 25.66 -14.32 17.67
CA TYR A 572 24.79 -15.44 17.28
C TYR A 572 25.47 -16.25 16.16
N SER A 573 25.13 -17.53 16.04
CA SER A 573 25.45 -18.35 14.87
C SER A 573 24.19 -18.59 14.04
N GLN A 574 24.34 -18.84 12.74
CA GLN A 574 23.20 -19.14 11.88
C GLN A 574 22.58 -20.49 12.29
N PRO A 575 21.30 -20.54 12.71
CA PRO A 575 20.69 -21.81 13.11
C PRO A 575 20.48 -22.72 11.89
N THR A 576 20.45 -24.03 12.13
CA THR A 576 20.11 -25.00 11.08
C THR A 576 18.71 -24.72 10.53
N GLY A 577 18.57 -24.63 9.21
CA GLY A 577 17.30 -24.29 8.57
C GLY A 577 16.86 -22.83 8.75
N ALA A 578 17.79 -21.94 9.10
CA ALA A 578 17.56 -20.49 9.12
C ALA A 578 16.94 -20.01 7.81
N THR A 579 15.85 -19.25 7.91
CA THR A 579 15.34 -18.45 6.79
C THR A 579 16.24 -17.23 6.57
N GLU A 580 16.23 -16.64 5.37
CA GLU A 580 16.91 -15.37 5.05
C GLU A 580 16.52 -14.21 6.01
N PHE A 581 15.39 -14.34 6.70
CA PHE A 581 14.86 -13.32 7.62
C PHE A 581 15.39 -13.40 9.05
N THR A 582 16.26 -14.36 9.38
CA THR A 582 16.82 -14.52 10.74
C THR A 582 17.48 -13.23 11.22
N GLU A 583 18.27 -12.60 10.36
CA GLU A 583 18.96 -11.35 10.68
C GLU A 583 18.02 -10.16 10.80
N PHE A 584 16.89 -10.18 10.10
CA PHE A 584 15.89 -9.13 10.24
C PHE A 584 15.16 -9.22 11.59
N TYR A 585 14.90 -10.43 12.11
CA TYR A 585 14.35 -10.60 13.46
C TYR A 585 15.28 -10.05 14.54
N TRP A 586 16.59 -10.30 14.42
CA TRP A 586 17.57 -9.68 15.30
C TRP A 586 17.65 -8.17 15.10
N GLY A 587 17.55 -7.69 13.86
CA GLY A 587 17.55 -6.26 13.53
C GLY A 587 16.40 -5.51 14.21
N ASP A 588 15.19 -6.07 14.19
CA ASP A 588 14.01 -5.56 14.90
C ASP A 588 14.28 -5.31 16.38
N TRP A 589 14.94 -6.27 17.04
CA TRP A 589 15.27 -6.17 18.45
C TRP A 589 16.41 -5.18 18.72
N LEU A 590 17.50 -5.26 17.94
CA LEU A 590 18.68 -4.40 18.11
C LEU A 590 18.39 -2.91 17.87
N ARG A 591 17.36 -2.57 17.08
CA ARG A 591 16.85 -1.19 16.94
C ARG A 591 16.52 -0.52 18.27
N LYS A 592 16.18 -1.31 19.30
CA LYS A 592 15.86 -0.84 20.65
C LYS A 592 17.09 -0.77 21.58
N VAL A 593 18.23 -1.30 21.14
CA VAL A 593 19.46 -1.47 21.93
C VAL A 593 20.55 -0.51 21.50
N VAL A 594 20.71 -0.34 20.18
CA VAL A 594 21.70 0.54 19.57
C VAL A 594 20.98 1.52 18.66
N ASP A 595 21.09 2.82 18.93
CA ASP A 595 20.58 3.85 18.02
C ASP A 595 21.63 4.13 16.94
N LEU A 596 21.53 3.46 15.79
CA LEU A 596 22.46 3.63 14.68
C LEU A 596 22.39 5.02 14.06
N LYS A 597 21.35 5.82 14.31
CA LYS A 597 21.29 7.21 13.84
C LYS A 597 22.32 8.10 14.53
N GLN A 598 22.80 7.70 15.70
CA GLN A 598 23.83 8.40 16.47
C GLN A 598 25.24 7.84 16.22
N VAL A 599 25.38 6.79 15.39
CA VAL A 599 26.66 6.17 15.09
C VAL A 599 27.15 6.68 13.74
N ASN A 600 28.38 7.21 13.70
CA ASN A 600 29.05 7.47 12.43
C ASN A 600 29.44 6.14 11.77
N LEU A 601 28.57 5.58 10.94
CA LEU A 601 28.85 4.30 10.29
C LEU A 601 30.08 4.39 9.38
N ASN A 602 30.41 5.56 8.82
CA ASN A 602 31.59 5.79 7.98
C ASN A 602 32.92 5.76 8.74
N ASP A 603 32.88 5.68 10.07
CA ASP A 603 34.06 5.45 10.89
C ASP A 603 34.12 4.00 11.36
N THR A 604 35.19 3.31 10.99
CA THR A 604 35.40 1.88 11.32
C THR A 604 35.37 1.64 12.83
N THR A 605 35.94 2.55 13.62
CA THR A 605 36.01 2.40 15.09
C THR A 605 34.63 2.52 15.71
N ALA A 606 33.87 3.56 15.35
CA ALA A 606 32.51 3.78 15.81
C ALA A 606 31.58 2.64 15.41
N TYR A 607 31.71 2.12 14.18
CA TYR A 607 30.89 1.01 13.72
C TYR A 607 31.26 -0.30 14.43
N LEU A 608 32.55 -0.59 14.65
CA LEU A 608 32.97 -1.75 15.45
C LEU A 608 32.46 -1.68 16.89
N ALA A 609 32.44 -0.49 17.50
CA ALA A 609 31.87 -0.30 18.83
C ALA A 609 30.36 -0.62 18.84
N ALA A 610 29.62 -0.22 17.80
CA ALA A 610 28.22 -0.58 17.64
C ALA A 610 28.01 -2.10 17.45
N VAL A 611 28.87 -2.76 16.65
CA VAL A 611 28.85 -4.22 16.48
C VAL A 611 29.12 -4.94 17.79
N ARG A 612 30.14 -4.51 18.55
CA ARG A 612 30.45 -5.09 19.87
C ARG A 612 29.25 -4.96 20.81
N LYS A 613 28.72 -3.74 20.97
CA LYS A 613 27.55 -3.47 21.82
C LYS A 613 26.36 -4.36 21.43
N ALA A 614 26.11 -4.51 20.13
CA ALA A 614 25.04 -5.36 19.63
C ALA A 614 25.26 -6.84 19.99
N ALA A 615 26.45 -7.38 19.69
CA ALA A 615 26.76 -8.78 19.94
C ALA A 615 26.79 -9.12 21.45
N GLU A 616 27.34 -8.25 22.29
CA GLU A 616 27.31 -8.39 23.75
C GLU A 616 25.86 -8.42 24.26
N ALA A 617 24.99 -7.54 23.74
CA ALA A 617 23.58 -7.51 24.11
C ALA A 617 22.84 -8.78 23.66
N MET A 618 23.15 -9.33 22.48
CA MET A 618 22.59 -10.61 22.03
C MET A 618 22.97 -11.74 23.00
N VAL A 619 24.26 -11.86 23.33
CA VAL A 619 24.77 -12.87 24.28
C VAL A 619 24.20 -12.66 25.68
N ALA A 620 23.91 -11.44 26.11
CA ALA A 620 23.34 -11.20 27.44
C ALA A 620 21.88 -11.68 27.58
N LEU A 621 21.16 -11.94 26.48
CA LEU A 621 19.78 -12.43 26.54
C LEU A 621 19.67 -13.81 27.17
N SER A 622 18.61 -14.04 27.94
CA SER A 622 18.21 -15.39 28.33
C SER A 622 17.76 -16.18 27.08
N PRO A 623 18.08 -17.48 26.96
CA PRO A 623 17.72 -18.31 25.80
C PRO A 623 16.23 -18.28 25.41
N ASP A 624 15.35 -18.10 26.39
CA ASP A 624 13.88 -18.05 26.25
C ASP A 624 13.32 -16.65 25.95
N THR A 625 14.17 -15.61 25.97
CA THR A 625 13.71 -14.24 25.68
C THR A 625 13.19 -14.16 24.25
N ILE A 626 11.97 -13.68 24.08
CA ILE A 626 11.36 -13.42 22.78
C ILE A 626 12.04 -12.20 22.14
N VAL A 627 12.65 -12.43 20.98
CA VAL A 627 13.35 -11.42 20.19
C VAL A 627 12.39 -10.79 19.17
N SER A 628 11.61 -11.63 18.48
CA SER A 628 10.63 -11.17 17.48
C SER A 628 9.51 -12.20 17.32
N ALA A 629 8.25 -11.76 17.40
CA ALA A 629 7.06 -12.61 17.31
C ALA A 629 7.14 -13.88 18.17
N ASP A 630 7.23 -15.06 17.55
CA ASP A 630 7.32 -16.38 18.18
C ASP A 630 8.77 -16.89 18.35
N LYS A 631 9.78 -16.05 18.06
CA LYS A 631 11.19 -16.45 18.03
C LYS A 631 11.92 -16.04 19.30
N THR A 632 12.47 -17.03 20.01
CA THR A 632 13.35 -16.82 21.16
C THR A 632 14.81 -16.60 20.72
N ALA A 633 15.62 -16.01 21.59
CA ALA A 633 17.05 -15.84 21.38
C ALA A 633 17.75 -17.17 21.02
N ALA A 634 17.40 -18.28 21.69
CA ALA A 634 17.93 -19.61 21.36
C ALA A 634 17.56 -20.06 19.95
N THR A 635 16.30 -19.89 19.54
CA THR A 635 15.85 -20.29 18.19
C THR A 635 16.49 -19.45 17.08
N LEU A 636 16.96 -18.25 17.40
CA LEU A 636 17.70 -17.38 16.50
C LEU A 636 19.23 -17.53 16.63
N GLY A 637 19.70 -18.59 17.29
CA GLY A 637 21.11 -18.97 17.32
C GLY A 637 22.00 -18.14 18.23
N ARG A 638 21.45 -17.49 19.27
CA ARG A 638 22.24 -16.76 20.28
C ARG A 638 23.41 -17.60 20.80
N LEU A 639 24.62 -17.04 20.81
CA LEU A 639 25.79 -17.66 21.43
C LEU A 639 25.75 -17.54 22.96
N SER A 640 26.35 -18.50 23.66
CA SER A 640 26.49 -18.45 25.13
C SER A 640 27.47 -17.41 25.62
N THR A 641 28.45 -17.05 24.80
CA THR A 641 29.56 -16.14 25.10
C THR A 641 29.89 -15.30 23.87
N PHE A 642 30.35 -14.06 24.09
CA PHE A 642 30.87 -13.23 23.03
C PHE A 642 32.13 -13.87 22.43
N ASN A 643 32.20 -13.95 21.10
CA ASN A 643 33.37 -14.51 20.42
C ASN A 643 34.40 -13.44 20.08
N GLU A 644 35.37 -13.25 20.98
CA GLU A 644 36.44 -12.25 20.84
C GLU A 644 37.35 -12.54 19.62
N THR A 645 37.54 -13.81 19.26
CA THR A 645 38.36 -14.20 18.10
C THR A 645 37.73 -13.74 16.79
N GLU A 646 36.44 -14.00 16.59
CA GLU A 646 35.73 -13.57 15.39
C GLU A 646 35.57 -12.05 15.32
N PHE A 647 35.37 -11.37 16.47
CA PHE A 647 35.38 -9.92 16.52
C PHE A 647 36.74 -9.33 16.10
N THR A 648 37.84 -9.91 16.58
CA THR A 648 39.19 -9.49 16.20
C THR A 648 39.45 -9.72 14.71
N ALA A 649 38.94 -10.81 14.13
CA ALA A 649 39.04 -11.06 12.69
C ALA A 649 38.22 -10.05 11.87
N LEU A 650 37.02 -9.69 12.35
CA LEU A 650 36.16 -8.68 11.72
C LEU A 650 36.81 -7.28 11.69
N SER A 651 37.61 -6.93 12.69
CA SER A 651 38.19 -5.58 12.86
C SER A 651 39.46 -5.32 12.05
N GLN A 652 40.03 -6.33 11.39
CA GLN A 652 41.33 -6.19 10.72
C GLN A 652 41.27 -5.16 9.58
N PRO A 653 42.19 -4.18 9.51
CA PRO A 653 42.15 -3.12 8.51
C PRO A 653 42.33 -3.65 7.08
N VAL A 654 41.91 -2.87 6.08
CA VAL A 654 42.03 -3.22 4.65
C VAL A 654 43.48 -3.49 4.22
N SER A 655 44.46 -2.90 4.91
CA SER A 655 45.90 -3.12 4.67
C SER A 655 46.46 -4.40 5.32
N SER A 656 45.68 -5.13 6.12
CA SER A 656 46.11 -6.39 6.74
C SER A 656 46.31 -7.49 5.69
N SER A 657 47.08 -8.53 6.03
CA SER A 657 47.19 -9.74 5.20
C SER A 657 45.88 -10.55 5.16
N LYS A 658 45.01 -10.35 6.15
CA LYS A 658 43.65 -10.91 6.21
C LYS A 658 42.67 -9.84 6.68
N PRO A 659 42.25 -8.91 5.80
CA PRO A 659 41.35 -7.84 6.20
C PRO A 659 39.98 -8.36 6.63
N GLY A 660 39.39 -7.65 7.58
CA GLY A 660 38.08 -7.93 8.12
C GLY A 660 36.95 -7.43 7.21
N LYS A 661 35.74 -7.98 7.41
CA LYS A 661 34.59 -7.65 6.54
C LYS A 661 34.13 -6.19 6.69
N LEU A 662 34.14 -5.66 7.91
CA LEU A 662 33.62 -4.33 8.20
C LEU A 662 34.49 -3.21 7.60
N PRO A 663 35.83 -3.23 7.75
CA PRO A 663 36.68 -2.21 7.12
C PRO A 663 36.54 -2.11 5.60
N TYR A 664 36.34 -3.23 4.90
CA TYR A 664 36.01 -3.21 3.45
C TYR A 664 34.70 -2.49 3.16
N ALA A 665 33.65 -2.75 3.95
CA ALA A 665 32.35 -2.08 3.75
C ALA A 665 32.44 -0.58 3.97
N VAL A 666 33.16 -0.17 5.03
CA VAL A 666 33.38 1.25 5.35
C VAL A 666 34.19 1.94 4.26
N ASP A 667 35.33 1.35 3.85
CA ASP A 667 36.18 1.89 2.79
C ASP A 667 35.42 2.04 1.46
N TYR A 668 34.66 1.01 1.06
CA TYR A 668 33.87 1.07 -0.18
C TYR A 668 32.79 2.15 -0.10
N ARG A 669 32.03 2.21 1.00
CA ARG A 669 30.95 3.21 1.16
C ARG A 669 31.49 4.64 1.19
N SER A 670 32.63 4.89 1.82
CA SER A 670 33.26 6.21 1.85
C SER A 670 33.65 6.70 0.45
N LYS A 671 33.93 5.79 -0.49
CA LYS A 671 34.22 6.12 -1.90
C LYS A 671 32.97 6.36 -2.75
N LEU A 672 31.78 6.00 -2.28
CA LEU A 672 30.50 6.27 -2.97
C LEU A 672 29.94 7.66 -2.67
N THR A 673 30.43 8.32 -1.61
CA THR A 673 29.96 9.65 -1.22
C THR A 673 30.77 10.69 -2.03
N PRO A 674 30.12 11.57 -2.80
CA PRO A 674 30.80 12.62 -3.57
C PRO A 674 31.67 13.55 -2.72
#